data_AF-A0A0R2JLL6-F1
#
_entry.id   AF-A0A0R2JLL6-F1
#
_cell.length_a   1.000
_cell.length_b   1.000
_cell.length_c   1.000
_cell.angle_alpha   90.00
_cell.angle_beta   90.00
_cell.angle_gamma   90.00
#
_symmetry.space_group_name_H-M   'P 1'
#
loop_
_entity.id
_entity.type
_entity.pdbx_description
1 polymer ?
#
loop_
_entity_poly.entity_id
_entity_poly.type
_entity_poly.pdbx_seq_one_letter_code
_entity_poly.pdbx_strand_id
1 'polypeptide(L)'
;MNRGSEFRKWDLHIHSLYSNLNNNFEENKETHAPNKERYLEVLKDNGIAAIGLTNYFNFSDDDFELQKYLEKNGITTFLNLELRLSNINKSDQLFDYHIIFNNTLDHKIIQNVLAVLHASTGPNSKPFNFLTTDEIRDTAHISLDTLLKELSTNSDIKGQYLTGFLSRGHGSATSDATGKSQSVYEEVCSRSDLIIHSSCNDPATCTDPHCSHNNLEKDRDFWLHHSRYVKPLLQSSDAHSFEDIGTKFSWIKADTTFNGLKQILFEPEDRICLDKKKPQLEKDELVIDRLIYNDKPIALSEGLNSIIGGRGNGKSTLLNSIGKRLDPNFPKEKYDLSQNNNKFDVIWRDQTENTPRKIEYIGQNYMFDMSTDPNKLKEMINDIIIAKQLNEPVKQYNSGCMQLGTTIEKLLKEYFSSVDEEKNLQKPEVEKDSAEKRLHNYQEQSQKILSNNNLTDSDKTLLHGKIEEKKHLSLQLANLQNQLSILSNINTQDFRILYTGQLNADIDKVFSAVMDKVNNYAQIEVSSTVSTINTRLQEEIVTINNAINNIKNDKLFKKGEIISQNSTELANLNTLIQKSEQELLAIETYEKNLKMIRNKKETTKNQIIEYYKEYESLREELSTTFEISSEGLEIKLFFKPKDFYNEFDFINGQGHAKNDFINRLQDNFSAEIDHIFDCEDLKYNAGKSKDDLIKHFFSTNFYEYNYSVVYQGDEFQNMSPGKRSFVILKLILDFSDSKVPVLIDQPEDNLDNRSIYNELTQYLRRTKKVRQIIVVTHNPNVVVGADSENIIVANKTSMQYPNENDIEFDYINGSLEDNKSSDSAYFLSQHSIQDHIFDILEGGKEAFKKRERKYIDTSLQSN
;
A
#
# COMPACT_ATOMS: atom_id res chain seq x y z
N MET A 1 -31.55 -17.78 -11.60
CA MET A 1 -30.26 -18.42 -11.26
C MET A 1 -29.95 -18.10 -9.80
N ASN A 2 -29.52 -19.08 -9.02
CA ASN A 2 -29.17 -18.87 -7.61
C ASN A 2 -27.76 -18.29 -7.53
N ARG A 3 -27.57 -17.14 -6.87
CA ARG A 3 -26.26 -16.49 -6.65
C ARG A 3 -25.89 -16.44 -5.17
N GLY A 4 -26.62 -17.18 -4.34
CA GLY A 4 -26.56 -17.03 -2.90
C GLY A 4 -27.31 -15.79 -2.41
N SER A 5 -26.92 -15.27 -1.26
CA SER A 5 -27.51 -14.07 -0.64
C SER A 5 -27.19 -12.84 -1.48
N GLU A 6 -28.22 -12.13 -1.94
CA GLU A 6 -28.09 -10.90 -2.73
C GLU A 6 -28.82 -9.74 -2.07
N PHE A 7 -28.31 -8.52 -2.24
CA PHE A 7 -29.04 -7.31 -1.87
C PHE A 7 -30.30 -7.16 -2.72
N ARG A 8 -31.45 -7.16 -2.04
CA ARG A 8 -32.78 -6.90 -2.60
C ARG A 8 -33.43 -5.77 -1.80
N LYS A 9 -34.40 -5.05 -2.38
CA LYS A 9 -35.15 -4.01 -1.64
C LYS A 9 -36.25 -4.65 -0.81
N TRP A 10 -36.27 -4.32 0.48
CA TRP A 10 -37.26 -4.79 1.44
C TRP A 10 -37.92 -3.58 2.08
N ASP A 11 -39.23 -3.65 2.26
CA ASP A 11 -39.97 -2.66 3.04
C ASP A 11 -40.93 -3.39 3.98
N LEU A 12 -40.49 -3.56 5.23
CA LEU A 12 -41.17 -4.42 6.20
C LEU A 12 -42.35 -3.75 6.92
N HIS A 13 -42.76 -2.56 6.48
CA HIS A 13 -43.90 -1.85 7.06
C HIS A 13 -44.63 -1.06 5.97
N ILE A 14 -45.51 -1.76 5.26
CA ILE A 14 -46.47 -1.21 4.29
C ILE A 14 -47.86 -1.65 4.72
N HIS A 15 -48.80 -0.73 4.84
CA HIS A 15 -50.17 -1.08 5.24
C HIS A 15 -50.92 -1.81 4.14
N SER A 16 -51.74 -2.79 4.55
CA SER A 16 -52.60 -3.52 3.64
C SER A 16 -53.62 -2.60 2.95
N LEU A 17 -54.00 -2.96 1.72
CA LEU A 17 -55.16 -2.40 1.02
C LEU A 17 -56.47 -2.50 1.82
N TYR A 18 -56.52 -3.41 2.79
CA TYR A 18 -57.67 -3.63 3.67
C TYR A 18 -57.40 -3.13 5.09
N SER A 19 -56.44 -2.22 5.28
CA SER A 19 -56.12 -1.72 6.61
C SER A 19 -57.31 -0.98 7.21
N ASN A 20 -57.56 -1.23 8.50
CA ASN A 20 -58.72 -0.74 9.22
C ASN A 20 -58.59 0.73 9.67
N LEU A 21 -57.39 1.32 9.55
CA LEU A 21 -57.09 2.70 9.93
C LEU A 21 -56.28 3.39 8.84
N ASN A 22 -56.52 4.70 8.66
CA ASN A 22 -55.74 5.60 7.79
C ASN A 22 -55.51 5.12 6.35
N ASN A 23 -56.38 4.24 5.83
CA ASN A 23 -56.25 3.66 4.50
C ASN A 23 -56.56 4.72 3.41
N ASN A 24 -55.53 5.14 2.69
CA ASN A 24 -55.60 6.14 1.63
C ASN A 24 -55.29 5.54 0.25
N PHE A 25 -55.35 4.22 0.09
CA PHE A 25 -55.17 3.59 -1.22
C PHE A 25 -56.39 3.84 -2.11
N GLU A 26 -56.18 4.45 -3.27
CA GLU A 26 -57.27 4.73 -4.20
C GLU A 26 -57.96 3.43 -4.68
N GLU A 27 -59.30 3.43 -4.63
CA GLU A 27 -60.10 2.33 -5.17
C GLU A 27 -60.03 2.26 -6.70
N ASN A 28 -60.33 1.09 -7.26
CA ASN A 28 -60.50 0.94 -8.69
C ASN A 28 -61.71 1.76 -9.17
N LYS A 29 -61.49 2.65 -10.14
CA LYS A 29 -62.50 3.59 -10.65
C LYS A 29 -63.70 2.91 -11.33
N GLU A 30 -63.55 1.68 -11.81
CA GLU A 30 -64.62 0.92 -12.47
C GLU A 30 -65.40 0.03 -11.50
N THR A 31 -64.71 -0.60 -10.54
CA THR A 31 -65.31 -1.59 -9.64
C THR A 31 -65.62 -1.06 -8.23
N HIS A 32 -65.13 0.13 -7.87
CA HIS A 32 -65.21 0.70 -6.51
C HIS A 32 -64.72 -0.27 -5.43
N ALA A 33 -63.65 -1.02 -5.74
CA ALA A 33 -63.06 -2.02 -4.86
C ALA A 33 -61.55 -1.77 -4.71
N PRO A 34 -60.91 -2.28 -3.63
CA PRO A 34 -59.47 -2.16 -3.44
C PRO A 34 -58.67 -2.69 -4.64
N ASN A 35 -57.71 -1.89 -5.12
CA ASN A 35 -57.02 -2.12 -6.39
C ASN A 35 -55.73 -2.92 -6.21
N LYS A 36 -55.86 -4.24 -6.04
CA LYS A 36 -54.72 -5.17 -5.85
C LYS A 36 -53.77 -5.22 -7.04
N GLU A 37 -54.26 -5.02 -8.27
CA GLU A 37 -53.43 -4.96 -9.46
C GLU A 37 -52.50 -3.74 -9.43
N ARG A 38 -53.05 -2.56 -9.09
CA ARG A 38 -52.25 -1.33 -8.94
C ARG A 38 -51.24 -1.46 -7.80
N TYR A 39 -51.63 -2.06 -6.68
CA TYR A 39 -50.73 -2.28 -5.55
C TYR A 39 -49.51 -3.14 -5.94
N LEU A 40 -49.74 -4.25 -6.66
CA LEU A 40 -48.67 -5.08 -7.20
C LEU A 40 -47.79 -4.34 -8.22
N GLU A 41 -48.39 -3.54 -9.10
CA GLU A 41 -47.68 -2.75 -10.11
C GLU A 41 -46.73 -1.75 -9.43
N VAL A 42 -47.21 -0.98 -8.47
CA VAL A 42 -46.41 0.01 -7.73
C VAL A 42 -45.24 -0.65 -6.98
N LEU A 43 -45.45 -1.82 -6.36
CA LEU A 43 -44.38 -2.59 -5.72
C LEU A 43 -43.29 -3.00 -6.72
N LYS A 44 -43.70 -3.49 -7.91
CA LYS A 44 -42.78 -3.92 -8.97
C LYS A 44 -42.04 -2.74 -9.60
N ASP A 45 -42.72 -1.63 -9.86
CA ASP A 45 -42.12 -0.41 -10.42
C ASP A 45 -41.04 0.16 -9.51
N ASN A 46 -41.24 0.05 -8.18
CA ASN A 46 -40.24 0.43 -7.19
C ASN A 46 -39.13 -0.62 -6.97
N GLY A 47 -39.26 -1.81 -7.57
CA GLY A 47 -38.31 -2.92 -7.45
C GLY A 47 -38.28 -3.56 -6.07
N ILE A 48 -39.39 -3.51 -5.33
CA ILE A 48 -39.52 -4.12 -4.00
C ILE A 48 -39.62 -5.64 -4.16
N ALA A 49 -38.77 -6.39 -3.46
CA ALA A 49 -38.72 -7.84 -3.54
C ALA A 49 -39.45 -8.53 -2.37
N ALA A 50 -39.50 -7.88 -1.22
CA ALA A 50 -40.17 -8.38 -0.04
C ALA A 50 -40.83 -7.26 0.77
N ILE A 51 -42.01 -7.54 1.32
CA ILE A 51 -42.77 -6.59 2.15
C ILE A 51 -43.20 -7.19 3.47
N GLY A 52 -43.42 -6.32 4.45
CA GLY A 52 -44.23 -6.59 5.63
C GLY A 52 -45.62 -6.02 5.39
N LEU A 53 -46.57 -6.89 5.05
CA LEU A 53 -47.98 -6.52 4.86
C LEU A 53 -48.59 -6.26 6.23
N THR A 54 -48.79 -4.97 6.52
CA THR A 54 -49.03 -4.47 7.87
C THR A 54 -50.50 -4.20 8.12
N ASN A 55 -51.01 -4.65 9.26
CA ASN A 55 -52.34 -4.25 9.76
C ASN A 55 -52.32 -4.14 11.29
N TYR A 56 -53.28 -3.38 11.83
CA TYR A 56 -53.35 -3.03 13.24
C TYR A 56 -54.06 -4.12 14.05
N PHE A 57 -53.35 -4.73 15.01
CA PHE A 57 -53.83 -5.74 15.96
C PHE A 57 -54.45 -7.02 15.36
N ASN A 58 -54.99 -7.04 14.14
CA ASN A 58 -55.65 -8.19 13.53
C ASN A 58 -55.48 -8.20 12.00
N PHE A 59 -55.71 -9.37 11.37
CA PHE A 59 -55.77 -9.54 9.92
C PHE A 59 -57.16 -10.05 9.49
N SER A 60 -57.62 -9.60 8.34
CA SER A 60 -58.83 -10.07 7.67
C SER A 60 -58.55 -11.25 6.74
N ASP A 61 -59.61 -11.95 6.30
CA ASP A 61 -59.48 -12.99 5.27
C ASP A 61 -58.93 -12.44 3.94
N ASP A 62 -59.25 -11.18 3.63
CA ASP A 62 -58.75 -10.48 2.43
C ASP A 62 -57.24 -10.19 2.52
N ASP A 63 -56.70 -9.97 3.72
CA ASP A 63 -55.24 -9.82 3.93
C ASP A 63 -54.50 -11.12 3.59
N PHE A 64 -55.03 -12.28 4.01
CA PHE A 64 -54.43 -13.59 3.70
C PHE A 64 -54.51 -13.91 2.20
N GLU A 65 -55.60 -13.52 1.53
CA GLU A 65 -55.71 -13.70 0.07
C GLU A 65 -54.82 -12.72 -0.69
N LEU A 66 -54.63 -11.49 -0.19
CA LEU A 66 -53.69 -10.53 -0.76
C LEU A 66 -52.25 -11.04 -0.65
N GLN A 67 -51.85 -11.58 0.50
CA GLN A 67 -50.53 -12.22 0.67
C GLN A 67 -50.28 -13.27 -0.42
N LYS A 68 -51.20 -14.22 -0.59
CA LYS A 68 -51.10 -15.28 -1.62
C LYS A 68 -51.02 -14.70 -3.03
N TYR A 69 -51.81 -13.67 -3.31
CA TYR A 69 -51.82 -13.00 -4.61
C TYR A 69 -50.46 -12.35 -4.91
N LEU A 70 -49.87 -11.64 -3.95
CA LEU A 70 -48.58 -10.99 -4.10
C LEU A 70 -47.44 -12.01 -4.26
N GLU A 71 -47.42 -13.06 -3.44
CA GLU A 71 -46.41 -14.12 -3.50
C GLU A 71 -46.45 -14.88 -4.84
N LYS A 72 -47.64 -15.23 -5.33
CA LYS A 72 -47.82 -15.85 -6.65
C LYS A 72 -47.27 -14.97 -7.79
N ASN A 73 -47.25 -13.65 -7.58
CA ASN A 73 -46.76 -12.68 -8.56
C ASN A 73 -45.32 -12.22 -8.32
N GLY A 74 -44.58 -12.88 -7.42
CA GLY A 74 -43.15 -12.69 -7.22
C GLY A 74 -42.75 -11.70 -6.12
N ILE A 75 -43.68 -11.28 -5.24
CA ILE A 75 -43.39 -10.44 -4.08
C ILE A 75 -43.49 -11.27 -2.81
N THR A 76 -42.36 -11.53 -2.14
CA THR A 76 -42.39 -12.22 -0.84
C THR A 76 -43.14 -11.35 0.17
N THR A 77 -44.12 -11.91 0.87
CA THR A 77 -44.99 -11.13 1.75
C THR A 77 -45.02 -11.73 3.15
N PHE A 78 -44.44 -11.02 4.11
CA PHE A 78 -44.51 -11.34 5.53
C PHE A 78 -45.72 -10.63 6.13
N LEU A 79 -46.55 -11.34 6.89
CA LEU A 79 -47.60 -10.67 7.66
C LEU A 79 -46.96 -9.94 8.85
N ASN A 80 -47.22 -8.64 8.96
CA ASN A 80 -46.67 -7.77 9.98
C ASN A 80 -47.80 -7.20 10.84
N LEU A 81 -47.83 -7.54 12.12
CA LEU A 81 -48.85 -7.05 13.05
C LEU A 81 -48.32 -5.81 13.77
N GLU A 82 -48.98 -4.67 13.58
CA GLU A 82 -48.67 -3.44 14.29
C GLU A 82 -49.56 -3.28 15.53
N LEU A 83 -48.92 -3.02 16.66
CA LEU A 83 -49.51 -2.98 17.99
C LEU A 83 -49.05 -1.72 18.72
N ARG A 84 -49.78 -1.36 19.78
CA ARG A 84 -49.38 -0.30 20.70
C ARG A 84 -48.98 -0.86 22.05
N LEU A 85 -47.79 -0.49 22.52
CA LEU A 85 -47.33 -0.83 23.86
C LEU A 85 -47.89 0.16 24.90
N SER A 86 -48.04 -0.30 26.14
CA SER A 86 -48.42 0.54 27.29
C SER A 86 -47.40 1.64 27.62
N ASN A 87 -46.22 1.61 27.00
CA ASN A 87 -45.18 2.62 27.16
C ASN A 87 -45.59 3.91 26.46
N ILE A 88 -45.41 5.05 27.15
CA ILE A 88 -45.77 6.38 26.63
C ILE A 88 -44.55 7.28 26.47
N ASN A 89 -44.57 8.13 25.43
CA ASN A 89 -43.56 9.17 25.24
C ASN A 89 -43.86 10.43 26.08
N LYS A 90 -43.06 11.49 25.90
CA LYS A 90 -43.25 12.78 26.58
C LYS A 90 -44.55 13.51 26.20
N SER A 91 -45.22 13.07 25.14
CA SER A 91 -46.46 13.62 24.61
C SER A 91 -47.66 12.70 24.87
N ASP A 92 -47.54 11.76 25.83
CA ASP A 92 -48.56 10.76 26.21
C ASP A 92 -49.03 9.84 25.06
N GLN A 93 -48.24 9.70 24.00
CA GLN A 93 -48.51 8.77 22.91
C GLN A 93 -47.90 7.39 23.19
N LEU A 94 -48.65 6.34 22.86
CA LEU A 94 -48.24 4.95 22.99
C LEU A 94 -47.24 4.55 21.91
N PHE A 95 -46.30 3.68 22.27
CA PHE A 95 -45.24 3.20 21.37
C PHE A 95 -45.75 2.15 20.38
N ASP A 96 -45.41 2.28 19.10
CA ASP A 96 -45.75 1.26 18.11
C ASP A 96 -44.73 0.11 18.09
N TYR A 97 -45.24 -1.11 17.91
CA TYR A 97 -44.48 -2.35 17.99
C TYR A 97 -44.99 -3.37 16.99
N HIS A 98 -44.06 -4.12 16.39
CA HIS A 98 -44.31 -4.98 15.25
C HIS A 98 -44.06 -6.44 15.58
N ILE A 99 -44.87 -7.33 15.01
CA ILE A 99 -44.65 -8.78 14.97
C ILE A 99 -44.69 -9.24 13.53
N ILE A 100 -43.52 -9.63 13.01
CA ILE A 100 -43.36 -10.09 11.64
C ILE A 100 -43.34 -11.62 11.66
N PHE A 101 -44.38 -12.23 11.11
CA PHE A 101 -44.52 -13.69 11.06
C PHE A 101 -43.73 -14.31 9.91
N ASN A 102 -43.31 -15.57 10.09
CA ASN A 102 -42.78 -16.37 9.00
C ASN A 102 -43.80 -16.45 7.86
N ASN A 103 -43.38 -16.09 6.64
CA ASN A 103 -44.23 -16.05 5.47
C ASN A 103 -44.78 -17.42 5.03
N THR A 104 -44.20 -18.53 5.52
CA THR A 104 -44.72 -19.89 5.27
C THR A 104 -45.63 -20.42 6.37
N LEU A 105 -45.97 -19.62 7.38
CA LEU A 105 -46.81 -20.03 8.50
C LEU A 105 -48.27 -20.16 8.03
N ASP A 106 -48.96 -21.23 8.47
CA ASP A 106 -50.38 -21.42 8.15
C ASP A 106 -51.23 -20.31 8.81
N HIS A 107 -52.10 -19.68 8.02
CA HIS A 107 -52.94 -18.57 8.50
C HIS A 107 -53.81 -18.91 9.70
N LYS A 108 -54.21 -20.18 9.90
CA LYS A 108 -54.97 -20.63 11.07
C LYS A 108 -54.15 -20.55 12.34
N ILE A 109 -52.84 -20.80 12.26
CA ILE A 109 -51.94 -20.64 13.40
C ILE A 109 -51.89 -19.16 13.81
N ILE A 110 -51.81 -18.25 12.84
CA ILE A 110 -51.83 -16.81 13.10
C ILE A 110 -53.17 -16.40 13.73
N GLN A 111 -54.30 -16.84 13.18
CA GLN A 111 -55.62 -16.58 13.76
C GLN A 111 -55.76 -17.10 15.21
N ASN A 112 -55.20 -18.27 15.52
CA ASN A 112 -55.18 -18.80 16.88
C ASN A 112 -54.35 -17.93 17.82
N VAL A 113 -53.21 -17.42 17.37
CA VAL A 113 -52.38 -16.47 18.14
C VAL A 113 -53.17 -15.20 18.45
N LEU A 114 -53.86 -14.64 17.47
CA LEU A 114 -54.69 -13.43 17.63
C LEU A 114 -55.88 -13.63 18.57
N ALA A 115 -56.37 -14.87 18.72
CA ALA A 115 -57.40 -15.22 19.70
C ALA A 115 -56.86 -15.35 21.14
N VAL A 116 -55.55 -15.59 21.29
CA VAL A 116 -54.87 -15.73 22.59
C VAL A 116 -54.29 -14.41 23.07
N LEU A 117 -53.80 -13.55 22.17
CA LEU A 117 -53.29 -12.24 22.52
C LEU A 117 -54.44 -11.29 22.89
N HIS A 118 -54.31 -10.63 24.04
CA HIS A 118 -55.32 -9.71 24.57
C HIS A 118 -54.79 -8.28 24.68
N ALA A 119 -55.57 -7.31 24.20
CA ALA A 119 -55.31 -5.89 24.39
C ALA A 119 -56.18 -5.34 25.52
N SER A 120 -55.60 -4.41 26.29
CA SER A 120 -56.33 -3.55 27.21
C SER A 120 -57.08 -2.48 26.41
N THR A 121 -58.38 -2.34 26.62
CA THR A 121 -59.25 -1.31 25.99
C THR A 121 -59.93 -0.50 27.09
N GLY A 122 -59.14 0.18 27.93
CA GLY A 122 -59.62 0.84 29.15
C GLY A 122 -59.82 -0.15 30.31
N PRO A 123 -61.04 -0.36 30.84
CA PRO A 123 -61.28 -1.27 31.97
C PRO A 123 -61.34 -2.76 31.58
N ASN A 124 -61.42 -3.05 30.27
CA ASN A 124 -61.60 -4.40 29.75
C ASN A 124 -60.32 -4.91 29.09
N SER A 125 -60.20 -6.24 29.04
CA SER A 125 -59.20 -6.95 28.25
C SER A 125 -59.92 -7.76 27.19
N LYS A 126 -59.56 -7.60 25.92
CA LYS A 126 -60.21 -8.26 24.78
C LYS A 126 -59.19 -8.96 23.89
N PRO A 127 -59.50 -10.15 23.36
CA PRO A 127 -58.65 -10.78 22.36
C PRO A 127 -58.54 -9.90 21.11
N PHE A 128 -57.39 -9.94 20.43
CA PHE A 128 -57.10 -9.08 19.29
C PHE A 128 -58.11 -9.22 18.14
N ASN A 129 -58.55 -10.43 17.86
CA ASN A 129 -59.54 -10.70 16.81
C ASN A 129 -60.98 -10.22 17.12
N PHE A 130 -61.26 -9.76 18.34
CA PHE A 130 -62.55 -9.19 18.75
C PHE A 130 -62.50 -7.66 18.95
N LEU A 131 -61.38 -7.02 18.66
CA LEU A 131 -61.25 -5.58 18.76
C LEU A 131 -62.04 -4.88 17.65
N THR A 132 -62.75 -3.81 18.02
CA THR A 132 -63.42 -2.93 17.06
C THR A 132 -62.47 -1.86 16.53
N THR A 133 -62.76 -1.28 15.36
CA THR A 133 -61.92 -0.22 14.77
C THR A 133 -61.72 0.98 15.69
N ASP A 134 -62.75 1.39 16.43
CA ASP A 134 -62.65 2.50 17.38
C ASP A 134 -61.78 2.13 18.61
N GLU A 135 -61.88 0.88 19.09
CA GLU A 135 -60.99 0.40 20.16
C GLU A 135 -59.53 0.37 19.71
N ILE A 136 -59.26 -0.14 18.50
CA ILE A 136 -57.93 -0.13 17.90
C ILE A 136 -57.41 1.30 17.76
N ARG A 137 -58.25 2.24 17.33
CA ARG A 137 -57.86 3.65 17.14
C ARG A 137 -57.53 4.35 18.45
N ASP A 138 -58.31 4.14 19.50
CA ASP A 138 -58.33 5.06 20.64
C ASP A 138 -57.80 4.46 21.96
N THR A 139 -57.92 3.15 22.17
CA THR A 139 -57.69 2.57 23.53
C THR A 139 -56.84 1.31 23.58
N ALA A 140 -56.76 0.52 22.50
CA ALA A 140 -56.09 -0.77 22.49
C ALA A 140 -54.58 -0.63 22.72
N HIS A 141 -54.07 -1.32 23.76
CA HIS A 141 -52.64 -1.43 24.04
C HIS A 141 -52.31 -2.71 24.82
N ILE A 142 -51.05 -3.12 24.80
CA ILE A 142 -50.55 -4.30 25.54
C ILE A 142 -49.21 -3.98 26.23
N SER A 143 -48.90 -4.60 27.37
CA SER A 143 -47.56 -4.43 27.96
C SER A 143 -46.53 -5.30 27.23
N LEU A 144 -45.28 -4.83 27.09
CA LEU A 144 -44.21 -5.59 26.44
C LEU A 144 -43.94 -6.92 27.14
N ASP A 145 -43.98 -6.95 28.48
CA ASP A 145 -43.81 -8.17 29.28
C ASP A 145 -44.87 -9.22 28.96
N THR A 146 -46.15 -8.80 28.95
CA THR A 146 -47.26 -9.69 28.61
C THR A 146 -47.11 -10.20 27.19
N LEU A 147 -46.82 -9.31 26.23
CA LEU A 147 -46.69 -9.68 24.83
C LEU A 147 -45.61 -10.73 24.61
N LEU A 148 -44.38 -10.46 25.05
CA LEU A 148 -43.24 -11.36 24.86
C LEU A 148 -43.45 -12.69 25.59
N LYS A 149 -44.10 -12.68 26.76
CA LYS A 149 -44.45 -13.90 27.48
C LYS A 149 -45.42 -14.76 26.68
N GLU A 150 -46.53 -14.21 26.20
CA GLU A 150 -47.52 -14.98 25.43
C GLU A 150 -46.98 -15.49 24.10
N LEU A 151 -46.12 -14.72 23.42
CA LEU A 151 -45.46 -15.17 22.19
C LEU A 151 -44.45 -16.31 22.45
N SER A 152 -43.67 -16.22 23.52
CA SER A 152 -42.62 -17.20 23.83
C SER A 152 -43.14 -18.53 24.40
N THR A 153 -44.30 -18.52 25.05
CA THR A 153 -44.97 -19.73 25.57
C THR A 153 -45.72 -20.51 24.49
N ASN A 154 -46.06 -19.87 23.37
CA ASN A 154 -46.78 -20.51 22.28
C ASN A 154 -45.84 -21.41 21.44
N SER A 155 -46.03 -22.72 21.53
CA SER A 155 -45.21 -23.71 20.84
C SER A 155 -45.33 -23.64 19.32
N ASP A 156 -46.48 -23.22 18.79
CA ASP A 156 -46.80 -23.28 17.37
C ASP A 156 -46.08 -22.19 16.56
N ILE A 157 -45.75 -21.08 17.22
CA ILE A 157 -45.02 -19.96 16.61
C ILE A 157 -43.61 -19.76 17.16
N LYS A 158 -43.13 -20.63 18.06
CA LYS A 158 -41.80 -20.49 18.64
C LYS A 158 -40.72 -20.50 17.54
N GLY A 159 -40.00 -19.38 17.40
CA GLY A 159 -38.98 -19.19 16.36
C GLY A 159 -39.53 -18.96 14.95
N GLN A 160 -40.83 -18.65 14.83
CA GLN A 160 -41.56 -18.37 13.58
C GLN A 160 -42.05 -16.92 13.48
N TYR A 161 -41.51 -16.02 14.31
CA TYR A 161 -41.78 -14.58 14.24
C TYR A 161 -40.53 -13.79 14.64
N LEU A 162 -40.49 -12.51 14.27
CA LEU A 162 -39.55 -11.51 14.75
C LEU A 162 -40.33 -10.33 15.32
N THR A 163 -39.78 -9.68 16.33
CA THR A 163 -40.36 -8.49 16.95
C THR A 163 -39.57 -7.23 16.62
N GLY A 164 -40.27 -6.14 16.33
CA GLY A 164 -39.66 -4.89 15.91
C GLY A 164 -40.20 -3.70 16.70
N PHE A 165 -39.34 -2.82 17.21
CA PHE A 165 -39.78 -1.57 17.81
C PHE A 165 -39.68 -0.41 16.81
N LEU A 166 -40.77 0.35 16.62
CA LEU A 166 -40.78 1.55 15.79
C LEU A 166 -40.28 2.75 16.59
N SER A 167 -38.96 2.93 16.64
CA SER A 167 -38.30 3.96 17.46
C SER A 167 -38.60 5.40 17.03
N ARG A 168 -38.64 5.65 15.72
CA ARG A 168 -38.83 6.98 15.12
C ARG A 168 -40.11 7.03 14.26
N GLY A 169 -41.26 6.72 14.88
CA GLY A 169 -42.62 6.77 14.30
C GLY A 169 -43.64 7.43 15.26
N HIS A 170 -44.92 7.04 15.21
CA HIS A 170 -45.91 7.54 16.17
C HIS A 170 -45.59 7.02 17.59
N GLY A 171 -45.73 7.87 18.61
CA GLY A 171 -45.29 7.52 19.97
C GLY A 171 -43.78 7.46 20.19
N SER A 172 -42.95 7.86 19.22
CA SER A 172 -41.49 7.70 19.21
C SER A 172 -40.77 7.88 20.56
N ALA A 173 -39.79 7.02 20.82
CA ALA A 173 -38.75 7.24 21.81
C ALA A 173 -37.38 7.17 21.12
N THR A 174 -36.47 8.03 21.55
CA THR A 174 -35.28 8.34 20.77
C THR A 174 -34.01 8.03 21.52
N SER A 175 -32.96 7.62 20.79
CA SER A 175 -31.62 7.36 21.33
C SER A 175 -30.99 8.59 22.01
N ASP A 176 -31.38 9.79 21.59
CA ASP A 176 -30.94 11.09 22.10
C ASP A 176 -31.85 11.64 23.21
N ALA A 177 -32.82 10.86 23.67
CA ALA A 177 -33.60 11.21 24.86
C ALA A 177 -32.69 11.25 26.10
N THR A 178 -33.11 12.00 27.13
CA THR A 178 -32.37 12.10 28.40
C THR A 178 -33.18 11.56 29.57
N GLY A 179 -32.49 10.95 30.54
CA GLY A 179 -33.10 10.45 31.78
C GLY A 179 -34.02 9.24 31.57
N LYS A 180 -35.21 9.26 32.18
CA LYS A 180 -36.15 8.12 32.18
C LYS A 180 -36.65 7.71 30.78
N SER A 181 -36.74 8.64 29.84
CA SER A 181 -37.16 8.32 28.47
C SER A 181 -36.10 7.50 27.71
N GLN A 182 -34.81 7.75 27.97
CA GLN A 182 -33.72 6.99 27.37
C GLN A 182 -33.68 5.56 27.93
N SER A 183 -33.87 5.39 29.24
CA SER A 183 -33.89 4.06 29.85
C SER A 183 -35.04 3.20 29.31
N VAL A 184 -36.21 3.79 29.07
CA VAL A 184 -37.35 3.07 28.48
C VAL A 184 -37.09 2.73 27.01
N TYR A 185 -36.48 3.64 26.25
CA TYR A 185 -36.05 3.37 24.87
C TYR A 185 -35.09 2.18 24.78
N GLU A 186 -34.02 2.21 25.59
CA GLU A 186 -33.02 1.14 25.63
C GLU A 186 -33.62 -0.19 26.11
N GLU A 187 -34.53 -0.16 27.09
CA GLU A 187 -35.23 -1.34 27.59
C GLU A 187 -36.08 -2.01 26.50
N VAL A 188 -36.89 -1.24 25.77
CA VAL A 188 -37.73 -1.81 24.71
C VAL A 188 -36.88 -2.32 23.55
N CYS A 189 -35.90 -1.53 23.08
CA CYS A 189 -35.03 -1.92 21.97
C CYS A 189 -34.19 -3.16 22.29
N SER A 190 -33.62 -3.25 23.50
CA SER A 190 -32.78 -4.40 23.90
C SER A 190 -33.57 -5.72 23.90
N ARG A 191 -34.89 -5.65 24.15
CA ARG A 191 -35.81 -6.78 24.17
C ARG A 191 -36.55 -7.04 22.86
N SER A 192 -36.30 -6.22 21.84
CA SER A 192 -36.81 -6.40 20.47
C SER A 192 -35.80 -7.14 19.61
N ASP A 193 -36.22 -7.88 18.59
CA ASP A 193 -35.29 -8.51 17.65
C ASP A 193 -34.67 -7.47 16.70
N LEU A 194 -35.47 -6.50 16.26
CA LEU A 194 -35.06 -5.45 15.32
C LEU A 194 -35.65 -4.08 15.66
N ILE A 195 -35.11 -3.05 15.03
CA ILE A 195 -35.53 -1.65 15.18
C ILE A 195 -36.02 -1.18 13.81
N ILE A 196 -37.16 -0.51 13.78
CA ILE A 196 -37.79 0.02 12.57
C ILE A 196 -37.78 1.55 12.64
N HIS A 197 -37.43 2.18 11.53
CA HIS A 197 -37.40 3.63 11.36
C HIS A 197 -38.23 4.08 10.17
N SER A 198 -39.12 5.05 10.42
CA SER A 198 -39.83 5.80 9.38
C SER A 198 -39.27 7.23 9.25
N SER A 199 -38.07 7.52 9.78
CA SER A 199 -37.48 8.86 9.79
C SER A 199 -37.15 9.41 8.39
N CYS A 200 -37.32 10.72 8.19
CA CYS A 200 -36.83 11.41 7.00
C CYS A 200 -35.32 11.72 7.14
N ASN A 201 -34.53 11.39 6.10
CA ASN A 201 -33.09 11.71 6.05
C ASN A 201 -32.73 12.72 4.93
N ASP A 202 -33.72 13.20 4.20
CA ASP A 202 -33.50 14.11 3.08
C ASP A 202 -34.03 15.51 3.46
N PRO A 203 -33.14 16.46 3.82
CA PRO A 203 -33.55 17.82 4.18
C PRO A 203 -34.30 18.54 3.06
N ALA A 204 -34.10 18.14 1.80
CA ALA A 204 -34.73 18.81 0.66
C ALA A 204 -36.21 18.43 0.50
N THR A 205 -36.62 17.27 1.00
CA THR A 205 -37.99 16.75 0.86
C THR A 205 -38.73 16.66 2.19
N CYS A 206 -38.07 16.93 3.32
CA CYS A 206 -38.70 16.82 4.63
C CYS A 206 -39.41 18.11 5.04
N THR A 207 -40.68 17.97 5.42
CA THR A 207 -41.54 19.08 5.86
C THR A 207 -41.62 19.22 7.39
N ASP A 208 -40.97 18.34 8.14
CA ASP A 208 -40.97 18.36 9.61
C ASP A 208 -39.91 19.33 10.16
N PRO A 209 -40.32 20.45 10.79
CA PRO A 209 -39.38 21.44 11.34
C PRO A 209 -38.58 20.93 12.54
N HIS A 210 -38.93 19.77 13.11
CA HIS A 210 -38.22 19.16 14.25
C HIS A 210 -37.31 18.00 13.85
N CYS A 211 -37.25 17.63 12.56
CA CYS A 211 -36.33 16.59 12.12
C CYS A 211 -34.88 17.09 12.08
N SER A 212 -34.00 16.38 12.78
CA SER A 212 -32.55 16.62 12.80
C SER A 212 -31.81 16.04 11.58
N HIS A 213 -32.54 15.44 10.63
CA HIS A 213 -32.11 14.96 9.31
C HIS A 213 -30.90 14.01 9.23
N ASN A 214 -30.53 13.33 10.32
CA ASN A 214 -29.57 12.21 10.24
C ASN A 214 -29.80 11.17 11.34
N ASN A 215 -31.06 10.93 11.70
CA ASN A 215 -31.38 10.02 12.80
C ASN A 215 -31.10 8.56 12.45
N LEU A 216 -31.26 8.19 11.18
CA LEU A 216 -31.07 6.82 10.74
C LEU A 216 -29.62 6.36 10.88
N GLU A 217 -28.64 7.16 10.42
CA GLU A 217 -27.22 6.81 10.52
C GLU A 217 -26.75 6.82 11.97
N LYS A 218 -27.19 7.81 12.76
CA LYS A 218 -26.83 7.92 14.19
C LYS A 218 -27.35 6.75 15.00
N ASP A 219 -28.63 6.39 14.83
CA ASP A 219 -29.22 5.29 15.58
C ASP A 219 -28.62 3.95 15.11
N ARG A 220 -28.32 3.80 13.81
CA ARG A 220 -27.60 2.63 13.30
C ARG A 220 -26.20 2.50 13.91
N ASP A 221 -25.42 3.57 13.94
CA ASP A 221 -24.07 3.56 14.53
C ASP A 221 -24.09 3.30 16.04
N PHE A 222 -25.08 3.85 16.76
CA PHE A 222 -25.27 3.56 18.17
C PHE A 222 -25.52 2.07 18.42
N TRP A 223 -26.45 1.46 17.69
CA TRP A 223 -26.82 0.05 17.88
C TRP A 223 -25.80 -0.94 17.32
N LEU A 224 -24.90 -0.53 16.42
CA LEU A 224 -23.81 -1.38 15.94
C LEU A 224 -22.56 -1.29 16.84
N HIS A 225 -22.20 -0.09 17.32
CA HIS A 225 -20.86 0.13 17.89
C HIS A 225 -20.85 0.65 19.33
N HIS A 226 -21.96 1.20 19.86
CA HIS A 226 -21.98 1.89 21.15
C HIS A 226 -22.88 1.21 22.20
N SER A 227 -23.90 0.48 21.77
CA SER A 227 -24.78 -0.28 22.65
C SER A 227 -24.11 -1.56 23.15
N ARG A 228 -24.54 -2.03 24.33
CA ARG A 228 -24.17 -3.36 24.85
C ARG A 228 -24.68 -4.49 23.95
N TYR A 229 -25.76 -4.24 23.21
CA TYR A 229 -26.41 -5.20 22.33
C TYR A 229 -26.34 -4.70 20.90
N VAL A 230 -25.90 -5.57 19.99
CA VAL A 230 -25.99 -5.29 18.56
C VAL A 230 -27.44 -5.49 18.11
N LYS A 231 -28.04 -4.50 17.44
CA LYS A 231 -29.42 -4.60 16.92
C LYS A 231 -29.50 -4.20 15.44
N PRO A 232 -30.17 -5.01 14.59
CA PRO A 232 -30.48 -4.59 13.23
C PRO A 232 -31.46 -3.43 13.24
N LEU A 233 -31.16 -2.43 12.42
CA LEU A 233 -32.01 -1.28 12.17
C LEU A 233 -32.43 -1.29 10.70
N LEU A 234 -33.74 -1.25 10.47
CA LEU A 234 -34.36 -1.20 9.15
C LEU A 234 -35.09 0.13 8.96
N GLN A 235 -35.02 0.65 7.74
CA GLN A 235 -35.85 1.75 7.28
C GLN A 235 -37.09 1.22 6.55
N SER A 236 -38.25 1.81 6.83
CA SER A 236 -39.52 1.49 6.20
C SER A 236 -40.27 2.75 5.73
N SER A 237 -41.24 2.55 4.82
CA SER A 237 -42.09 3.64 4.32
C SER A 237 -43.23 4.00 5.26
N ASP A 238 -43.79 3.04 6.00
CA ASP A 238 -45.07 3.19 6.73
C ASP A 238 -46.19 3.64 5.78
N ALA A 239 -46.18 3.06 4.57
CA ALA A 239 -47.01 3.52 3.46
C ALA A 239 -48.49 3.22 3.67
N HIS A 240 -49.32 4.25 3.51
CA HIS A 240 -50.79 4.21 3.59
C HIS A 240 -51.46 4.61 2.26
N SER A 241 -50.68 5.02 1.26
CA SER A 241 -51.10 5.39 -0.08
C SER A 241 -50.14 4.80 -1.13
N PHE A 242 -50.53 4.82 -2.41
CA PHE A 242 -49.67 4.31 -3.49
C PHE A 242 -48.40 5.14 -3.66
N GLU A 243 -48.47 6.43 -3.37
CA GLU A 243 -47.37 7.40 -3.49
C GLU A 243 -46.28 7.18 -2.44
N ASP A 244 -46.65 6.62 -1.28
CA ASP A 244 -45.72 6.36 -0.18
C ASP A 244 -44.84 5.13 -0.44
N ILE A 245 -45.34 4.17 -1.23
CA ILE A 245 -44.64 2.90 -1.51
C ILE A 245 -43.33 3.18 -2.25
N GLY A 246 -42.23 2.68 -1.69
CA GLY A 246 -40.89 2.83 -2.28
C GLY A 246 -40.18 4.14 -1.95
N THR A 247 -40.82 5.05 -1.19
CA THR A 247 -40.18 6.28 -0.71
C THR A 247 -39.03 5.99 0.27
N LYS A 248 -39.15 4.93 1.06
CA LYS A 248 -38.15 4.42 2.01
C LYS A 248 -38.15 2.90 1.96
N PHE A 249 -36.98 2.31 2.16
CA PHE A 249 -36.76 0.87 2.11
C PHE A 249 -35.39 0.55 2.69
N SER A 250 -35.11 -0.74 2.89
CA SER A 250 -33.77 -1.23 3.23
C SER A 250 -33.28 -2.21 2.17
N TRP A 251 -32.00 -2.14 1.81
CA TRP A 251 -31.35 -3.22 1.08
C TRP A 251 -30.96 -4.32 2.05
N ILE A 252 -31.56 -5.50 1.92
CA ILE A 252 -31.22 -6.67 2.74
C ILE A 252 -30.55 -7.73 1.85
N LYS A 253 -29.34 -8.15 2.24
CA LYS A 253 -28.56 -9.21 1.59
C LYS A 253 -28.95 -10.57 2.16
N ALA A 254 -30.00 -11.13 1.59
CA ALA A 254 -30.50 -12.45 1.95
C ALA A 254 -31.48 -12.96 0.90
N ASP A 255 -31.75 -14.26 0.94
CA ASP A 255 -32.94 -14.82 0.29
C ASP A 255 -34.22 -14.22 0.85
N THR A 256 -35.23 -14.01 0.00
CA THR A 256 -36.54 -13.47 0.39
C THR A 256 -37.39 -14.53 1.08
N THR A 257 -36.88 -15.02 2.21
CA THR A 257 -37.48 -16.03 3.09
C THR A 257 -37.32 -15.59 4.54
N PHE A 258 -38.09 -16.17 5.44
CA PHE A 258 -37.96 -15.87 6.87
C PHE A 258 -36.58 -16.25 7.45
N ASN A 259 -35.94 -17.32 6.97
CA ASN A 259 -34.58 -17.66 7.38
C ASN A 259 -33.54 -16.67 6.87
N GLY A 260 -33.75 -16.12 5.67
CA GLY A 260 -32.94 -15.02 5.14
C GLY A 260 -33.11 -13.74 5.97
N LEU A 261 -34.35 -13.40 6.33
CA LEU A 261 -34.62 -12.25 7.21
C LEU A 261 -33.90 -12.41 8.56
N LYS A 262 -33.91 -13.60 9.17
CA LYS A 262 -33.18 -13.87 10.42
C LYS A 262 -31.67 -13.64 10.33
N GLN A 263 -31.07 -13.69 9.13
CA GLN A 263 -29.62 -13.47 9.00
C GLN A 263 -29.17 -12.08 9.43
N ILE A 264 -30.07 -11.08 9.35
CA ILE A 264 -29.74 -9.71 9.77
C ILE A 264 -29.53 -9.60 11.30
N LEU A 265 -30.02 -10.56 12.08
CA LEU A 265 -29.81 -10.61 13.53
C LEU A 265 -28.37 -10.96 13.90
N PHE A 266 -27.70 -11.72 13.02
CA PHE A 266 -26.33 -12.17 13.24
C PHE A 266 -25.32 -11.18 12.65
N GLU A 267 -25.58 -10.69 11.43
CA GLU A 267 -24.63 -9.83 10.71
C GLU A 267 -25.28 -8.53 10.18
N PRO A 268 -25.86 -7.68 11.07
CA PRO A 268 -26.63 -6.50 10.67
C PRO A 268 -25.81 -5.44 9.92
N GLU A 269 -24.51 -5.32 10.23
CA GLU A 269 -23.60 -4.39 9.55
C GLU A 269 -23.40 -4.78 8.09
N ASP A 270 -23.20 -6.07 7.81
CA ASP A 270 -22.83 -6.58 6.49
C ASP A 270 -24.02 -6.94 5.60
N ARG A 271 -25.20 -7.17 6.21
CA ARG A 271 -26.41 -7.61 5.49
C ARG A 271 -27.47 -6.55 5.32
N ILE A 272 -27.39 -5.40 6.00
CA ILE A 272 -28.31 -4.28 5.82
C ILE A 272 -27.56 -3.08 5.23
N CYS A 273 -28.11 -2.46 4.20
CA CYS A 273 -27.69 -1.14 3.73
C CYS A 273 -28.92 -0.22 3.63
N LEU A 274 -28.74 1.00 4.12
CA LEU A 274 -29.78 2.03 4.20
C LEU A 274 -29.61 3.14 3.14
N ASP A 275 -28.66 2.97 2.22
CA ASP A 275 -28.43 3.91 1.13
C ASP A 275 -29.50 3.76 0.02
N LYS A 276 -29.77 4.85 -0.69
CA LYS A 276 -30.67 4.83 -1.86
C LYS A 276 -30.14 3.93 -2.99
N LYS A 277 -28.82 3.86 -3.17
CA LYS A 277 -28.17 3.03 -4.21
C LYS A 277 -27.96 1.60 -3.71
N LYS A 278 -28.12 0.62 -4.60
CA LYS A 278 -27.81 -0.78 -4.31
C LYS A 278 -26.32 -0.94 -4.01
N PRO A 279 -25.93 -1.59 -2.90
CA PRO A 279 -24.55 -1.99 -2.67
C PRO A 279 -24.14 -3.04 -3.69
N GLN A 280 -23.10 -2.76 -4.46
CA GLN A 280 -22.50 -3.68 -5.42
C GLN A 280 -21.10 -3.20 -5.81
N LEU A 281 -20.29 -4.10 -6.36
CA LEU A 281 -18.99 -3.73 -6.91
C LEU A 281 -19.19 -2.88 -8.17
N GLU A 282 -18.36 -1.85 -8.37
CA GLU A 282 -18.58 -0.87 -9.46
C GLU A 282 -18.13 -1.37 -10.84
N LYS A 283 -17.12 -2.24 -10.90
CA LYS A 283 -16.44 -2.64 -12.13
C LYS A 283 -16.84 -4.05 -12.55
N ASP A 284 -17.74 -4.14 -13.53
CA ASP A 284 -18.22 -5.41 -14.10
C ASP A 284 -17.08 -6.27 -14.66
N GLU A 285 -16.04 -5.63 -15.18
CA GLU A 285 -14.90 -6.32 -15.78
C GLU A 285 -14.00 -7.05 -14.76
N LEU A 286 -14.21 -6.78 -13.46
CA LEU A 286 -13.47 -7.38 -12.35
C LEU A 286 -14.30 -8.42 -11.57
N VAL A 287 -15.46 -8.83 -12.09
CA VAL A 287 -16.34 -9.80 -11.42
C VAL A 287 -16.67 -10.96 -12.36
N ILE A 288 -16.38 -12.18 -11.91
CA ILE A 288 -16.80 -13.40 -12.60
C ILE A 288 -18.28 -13.62 -12.29
N ASP A 289 -19.13 -13.67 -13.31
CA ASP A 289 -20.58 -13.76 -13.15
C ASP A 289 -21.02 -15.20 -12.89
N ARG A 290 -20.52 -16.13 -13.71
CA ARG A 290 -20.90 -17.54 -13.67
C ARG A 290 -19.88 -18.41 -14.39
N LEU A 291 -19.88 -19.68 -14.02
CA LEU A 291 -19.16 -20.74 -14.70
C LEU A 291 -20.17 -21.54 -15.53
N ILE A 292 -19.76 -22.07 -16.67
CA ILE A 292 -20.54 -23.03 -17.47
C ILE A 292 -19.75 -24.32 -17.48
N TYR A 293 -20.28 -25.37 -16.86
CA TYR A 293 -19.66 -26.68 -16.84
C TYR A 293 -20.65 -27.72 -17.36
N ASN A 294 -20.31 -28.40 -18.47
CA ASN A 294 -21.20 -29.33 -19.17
C ASN A 294 -22.61 -28.76 -19.41
N ASP A 295 -22.64 -27.52 -19.92
CA ASP A 295 -23.86 -26.73 -20.18
C ASP A 295 -24.72 -26.40 -18.94
N LYS A 296 -24.29 -26.80 -17.73
CA LYS A 296 -24.89 -26.39 -16.47
C LYS A 296 -24.24 -25.09 -15.97
N PRO A 297 -25.00 -24.00 -15.75
CA PRO A 297 -24.48 -22.76 -15.21
C PRO A 297 -24.36 -22.81 -13.69
N ILE A 298 -23.21 -22.42 -13.15
CA ILE A 298 -22.95 -22.21 -11.72
C ILE A 298 -22.74 -20.72 -11.52
N ALA A 299 -23.74 -20.03 -10.95
CA ALA A 299 -23.62 -18.58 -10.78
C ALA A 299 -22.80 -18.24 -9.53
N LEU A 300 -22.09 -17.11 -9.62
CA LEU A 300 -21.24 -16.62 -8.54
C LEU A 300 -21.83 -15.32 -7.95
N SER A 301 -21.58 -15.13 -6.66
CA SER A 301 -21.75 -13.85 -5.98
C SER A 301 -20.59 -12.92 -6.31
N GLU A 302 -20.83 -11.62 -6.36
CA GLU A 302 -19.76 -10.62 -6.49
C GLU A 302 -18.89 -10.50 -5.22
N GLY A 303 -19.37 -11.01 -4.08
CA GLY A 303 -18.66 -11.04 -2.80
C GLY A 303 -17.90 -12.36 -2.58
N LEU A 304 -18.24 -13.08 -1.50
CA LEU A 304 -17.60 -14.32 -1.10
C LEU A 304 -18.31 -15.55 -1.66
N ASN A 305 -17.56 -16.37 -2.40
CA ASN A 305 -17.96 -17.67 -2.90
C ASN A 305 -17.13 -18.76 -2.22
N SER A 306 -17.77 -19.64 -1.48
CA SER A 306 -17.11 -20.71 -0.72
C SER A 306 -17.39 -22.07 -1.34
N ILE A 307 -16.36 -22.72 -1.87
CA ILE A 307 -16.42 -24.06 -2.45
C ILE A 307 -16.11 -25.10 -1.36
N ILE A 308 -17.10 -25.94 -1.06
CA ILE A 308 -17.04 -27.00 -0.05
C ILE A 308 -17.28 -28.37 -0.68
N GLY A 309 -16.99 -29.44 0.07
CA GLY A 309 -17.07 -30.82 -0.41
C GLY A 309 -16.11 -31.75 0.33
N GLY A 310 -16.35 -33.06 0.24
CA GLY A 310 -15.45 -34.09 0.78
C GLY A 310 -14.05 -34.08 0.15
N ARG A 311 -13.12 -34.84 0.73
CA ARG A 311 -11.78 -35.03 0.16
C ARG A 311 -11.91 -35.75 -1.19
N GLY A 312 -11.35 -35.15 -2.25
CA GLY A 312 -11.42 -35.71 -3.61
C GLY A 312 -12.70 -35.39 -4.40
N ASN A 313 -13.61 -34.57 -3.86
CA ASN A 313 -14.87 -34.22 -4.52
C ASN A 313 -14.76 -33.13 -5.62
N GLY A 314 -13.54 -32.70 -6.00
CA GLY A 314 -13.36 -31.75 -7.09
C GLY A 314 -13.41 -30.27 -6.70
N LYS A 315 -13.21 -29.92 -5.41
CA LYS A 315 -13.16 -28.51 -4.94
C LYS A 315 -12.03 -27.71 -5.57
N SER A 316 -10.77 -28.11 -5.31
CA SER A 316 -9.59 -27.46 -5.88
C SER A 316 -9.54 -27.62 -7.40
N THR A 317 -10.11 -28.70 -7.94
CA THR A 317 -10.25 -28.88 -9.40
C THR A 317 -11.11 -27.77 -10.03
N LEU A 318 -12.25 -27.42 -9.41
CA LEU A 318 -13.08 -26.31 -9.89
C LEU A 318 -12.32 -24.98 -9.86
N LEU A 319 -11.67 -24.67 -8.73
CA LEU A 319 -10.88 -23.44 -8.57
C LEU A 319 -9.73 -23.36 -9.58
N ASN A 320 -8.98 -24.45 -9.78
CA ASN A 320 -7.89 -24.54 -10.75
C ASN A 320 -8.39 -24.36 -12.19
N SER A 321 -9.60 -24.83 -12.50
CA SER A 321 -10.22 -24.67 -13.82
C SER A 321 -10.50 -23.20 -14.14
N ILE A 322 -10.96 -22.43 -13.14
CA ILE A 322 -11.12 -20.98 -13.27
C ILE A 322 -9.77 -20.33 -13.51
N GLY A 323 -8.78 -20.65 -12.66
CA GLY A 323 -7.44 -20.08 -12.73
C GLY A 323 -6.76 -20.29 -14.09
N LYS A 324 -6.73 -21.55 -14.58
CA LYS A 324 -6.18 -21.89 -15.90
C LYS A 324 -6.88 -21.21 -17.06
N ARG A 325 -8.19 -21.00 -16.95
CA ARG A 325 -8.96 -20.39 -18.04
C ARG A 325 -8.69 -18.89 -18.16
N LEU A 326 -8.43 -18.22 -17.05
CA LEU A 326 -8.29 -16.77 -16.97
C LEU A 326 -6.83 -16.27 -16.97
N ASP A 327 -5.89 -17.04 -16.45
CA ASP A 327 -4.48 -16.67 -16.37
C ASP A 327 -3.59 -17.60 -17.23
N PRO A 328 -2.98 -17.09 -18.32
CA PRO A 328 -2.03 -17.85 -19.14
C PRO A 328 -0.81 -18.37 -18.39
N ASN A 329 -0.44 -17.73 -17.27
CA ASN A 329 0.71 -18.11 -16.43
C ASN A 329 0.32 -19.07 -15.30
N PHE A 330 -0.94 -19.50 -15.23
CA PHE A 330 -1.39 -20.42 -14.19
C PHE A 330 -0.62 -21.75 -14.24
N PRO A 331 -0.31 -22.37 -13.09
CA PRO A 331 0.43 -23.64 -13.03
C PRO A 331 -0.19 -24.74 -13.91
N LYS A 332 0.58 -25.25 -14.89
CA LYS A 332 0.08 -26.18 -15.92
C LYS A 332 -0.16 -27.59 -15.40
N GLU A 333 0.59 -27.99 -14.39
CA GLU A 333 0.58 -29.32 -13.77
C GLU A 333 -0.66 -29.61 -12.91
N LYS A 334 -1.42 -28.58 -12.52
CA LYS A 334 -2.65 -28.78 -11.72
C LYS A 334 -3.74 -29.44 -12.55
N TYR A 335 -4.50 -30.36 -11.97
CA TYR A 335 -5.64 -30.97 -12.66
C TYR A 335 -6.82 -29.99 -12.77
N ASP A 336 -7.56 -30.03 -13.88
CA ASP A 336 -8.69 -29.14 -14.17
C ASP A 336 -9.81 -29.87 -14.95
N LEU A 337 -11.00 -29.29 -14.93
CA LEU A 337 -12.23 -29.85 -15.51
C LEU A 337 -12.27 -29.78 -17.04
N SER A 338 -11.38 -29.04 -17.70
CA SER A 338 -11.34 -28.95 -19.17
C SER A 338 -10.72 -30.17 -19.84
N GLN A 339 -10.12 -31.08 -19.06
CA GLN A 339 -9.58 -32.34 -19.56
C GLN A 339 -10.72 -33.30 -19.94
N ASN A 340 -10.49 -34.19 -20.92
CA ASN A 340 -11.46 -35.18 -21.43
C ASN A 340 -12.67 -34.63 -22.22
N ASN A 341 -12.52 -33.53 -22.98
CA ASN A 341 -13.57 -32.92 -23.82
C ASN A 341 -14.78 -32.33 -23.06
N ASN A 342 -14.69 -32.14 -21.75
CA ASN A 342 -15.73 -31.43 -21.00
C ASN A 342 -15.70 -29.93 -21.32
N LYS A 343 -16.87 -29.33 -21.49
CA LYS A 343 -17.01 -27.89 -21.77
C LYS A 343 -16.94 -27.13 -20.44
N PHE A 344 -15.95 -26.24 -20.32
CA PHE A 344 -15.78 -25.37 -19.15
C PHE A 344 -15.50 -23.93 -19.60
N ASP A 345 -16.47 -23.04 -19.38
CA ASP A 345 -16.39 -21.63 -19.74
C ASP A 345 -16.55 -20.73 -18.51
N VAL A 346 -15.83 -19.61 -18.51
CA VAL A 346 -15.92 -18.57 -17.49
C VAL A 346 -16.54 -17.34 -18.11
N ILE A 347 -17.64 -16.85 -17.54
CA ILE A 347 -18.37 -15.68 -18.02
C ILE A 347 -18.17 -14.54 -17.02
N TRP A 348 -17.67 -13.40 -17.50
CA TRP A 348 -17.54 -12.17 -16.73
C TRP A 348 -18.89 -11.42 -16.65
N ARG A 349 -19.04 -10.52 -15.67
CA ARG A 349 -20.28 -9.75 -15.48
C ARG A 349 -20.61 -8.83 -16.64
N ASP A 350 -19.60 -8.34 -17.34
CA ASP A 350 -19.70 -7.61 -18.62
C ASP A 350 -20.08 -8.50 -19.83
N GLN A 351 -20.42 -9.77 -19.59
CA GLN A 351 -20.80 -10.78 -20.57
C GLN A 351 -19.68 -11.24 -21.51
N THR A 352 -18.44 -10.85 -21.27
CA THR A 352 -17.30 -11.42 -22.01
C THR A 352 -17.03 -12.85 -21.55
N GLU A 353 -16.71 -13.71 -22.51
CA GLU A 353 -16.46 -15.13 -22.28
C GLU A 353 -14.97 -15.41 -22.34
N ASN A 354 -14.45 -16.18 -21.38
CA ASN A 354 -13.11 -16.76 -21.38
C ASN A 354 -11.97 -15.74 -21.63
N THR A 355 -12.25 -14.46 -21.38
CA THR A 355 -11.31 -13.37 -21.65
C THR A 355 -10.23 -13.39 -20.57
N PRO A 356 -8.94 -13.53 -20.93
CA PRO A 356 -7.86 -13.51 -19.95
C PRO A 356 -7.78 -12.17 -19.24
N ARG A 357 -7.82 -12.19 -17.91
CA ARG A 357 -7.71 -11.00 -17.06
C ARG A 357 -6.89 -11.35 -15.83
N LYS A 358 -6.26 -10.33 -15.24
CA LYS A 358 -5.48 -10.51 -14.02
C LYS A 358 -6.39 -11.04 -12.91
N ILE A 359 -5.97 -12.13 -12.29
CA ILE A 359 -6.55 -12.70 -11.09
C ILE A 359 -5.43 -12.89 -10.06
N GLU A 360 -5.78 -12.92 -8.79
CA GLU A 360 -4.83 -13.22 -7.72
C GLU A 360 -5.07 -14.66 -7.25
N TYR A 361 -4.03 -15.49 -7.26
CA TYR A 361 -4.13 -16.90 -6.89
C TYR A 361 -3.26 -17.23 -5.69
N ILE A 362 -3.89 -17.70 -4.61
CA ILE A 362 -3.25 -18.20 -3.40
C ILE A 362 -3.51 -19.71 -3.35
N GLY A 363 -2.59 -20.49 -3.91
CA GLY A 363 -2.71 -21.95 -3.95
C GLY A 363 -2.47 -22.62 -2.59
N GLN A 364 -2.74 -23.93 -2.53
CA GLN A 364 -2.39 -24.74 -1.37
C GLN A 364 -0.88 -24.65 -1.09
N ASN A 365 -0.51 -24.50 0.19
CA ASN A 365 0.87 -24.29 0.67
C ASN A 365 1.55 -23.00 0.20
N TYR A 366 0.89 -22.13 -0.55
CA TYR A 366 1.48 -20.87 -1.04
C TYR A 366 2.13 -20.05 0.07
N MET A 367 1.44 -19.90 1.21
CA MET A 367 1.95 -19.17 2.37
C MET A 367 3.16 -19.85 3.01
N PHE A 368 3.17 -21.19 3.06
CA PHE A 368 4.29 -21.95 3.59
C PHE A 368 5.52 -21.81 2.68
N ASP A 369 5.34 -21.93 1.37
CA ASP A 369 6.42 -21.79 0.37
C ASP A 369 7.01 -20.38 0.40
N MET A 370 6.16 -19.35 0.47
CA MET A 370 6.57 -17.95 0.65
C MET A 370 7.32 -17.74 1.97
N SER A 371 6.94 -18.43 3.05
CA SER A 371 7.58 -18.27 4.37
C SER A 371 8.95 -18.93 4.50
N THR A 372 9.32 -19.80 3.56
CA THR A 372 10.56 -20.60 3.62
C THR A 372 11.64 -20.07 2.68
N ASP A 373 11.30 -19.20 1.73
CA ASP A 373 12.21 -18.59 0.77
C ASP A 373 12.42 -17.08 1.06
N PRO A 374 13.57 -16.68 1.63
CA PRO A 374 13.85 -15.27 1.95
C PRO A 374 13.84 -14.34 0.73
N ASN A 375 14.18 -14.84 -0.46
CA ASN A 375 14.20 -14.02 -1.67
C ASN A 375 12.78 -13.71 -2.13
N LYS A 376 11.88 -14.71 -2.13
CA LYS A 376 10.46 -14.49 -2.44
C LYS A 376 9.79 -13.53 -1.44
N LEU A 377 10.12 -13.67 -0.15
CA LEU A 377 9.64 -12.73 0.86
C LEU A 377 10.13 -11.30 0.58
N LYS A 378 11.41 -11.13 0.22
CA LYS A 378 11.97 -9.82 -0.14
C LYS A 378 11.30 -9.22 -1.38
N GLU A 379 11.08 -10.02 -2.42
CA GLU A 379 10.35 -9.61 -3.63
C GLU A 379 8.92 -9.17 -3.30
N MET A 380 8.18 -9.96 -2.52
CA MET A 380 6.82 -9.62 -2.09
C MET A 380 6.77 -8.32 -1.29
N ILE A 381 7.71 -8.12 -0.36
CA ILE A 381 7.80 -6.88 0.42
C ILE A 381 8.12 -5.69 -0.50
N ASN A 382 9.03 -5.85 -1.47
CA ASN A 382 9.30 -4.81 -2.46
C ASN A 382 8.04 -4.44 -3.26
N ASP A 383 7.30 -5.44 -3.74
CA ASP A 383 6.05 -5.22 -4.48
C ASP A 383 5.02 -4.47 -3.63
N ILE A 384 4.90 -4.82 -2.35
CA ILE A 384 4.04 -4.13 -1.37
C ILE A 384 4.46 -2.66 -1.20
N ILE A 385 5.75 -2.40 -0.98
CA ILE A 385 6.29 -1.05 -0.79
C ILE A 385 6.02 -0.19 -2.03
N ILE A 386 6.21 -0.75 -3.23
CA ILE A 386 5.93 -0.07 -4.49
C ILE A 386 4.44 0.19 -4.65
N ALA A 387 3.58 -0.81 -4.42
CA ALA A 387 2.14 -0.71 -4.57
C ALA A 387 1.54 0.38 -3.66
N LYS A 388 2.05 0.50 -2.43
CA LYS A 388 1.62 1.52 -1.46
C LYS A 388 2.29 2.88 -1.64
N GLN A 389 3.15 3.05 -2.66
CA GLN A 389 3.91 4.28 -2.88
C GLN A 389 4.80 4.66 -1.68
N LEU A 390 5.25 3.65 -0.91
CA LEU A 390 6.13 3.80 0.25
C LEU A 390 7.61 3.67 -0.12
N ASN A 391 7.93 3.62 -1.42
CA ASN A 391 9.29 3.43 -1.93
C ASN A 391 10.10 4.73 -2.04
N GLU A 392 9.56 5.88 -1.65
CA GLU A 392 10.28 7.16 -1.74
C GLU A 392 11.61 7.18 -0.98
N PRO A 393 11.71 6.73 0.29
CA PRO A 393 13.01 6.66 0.98
C PRO A 393 14.03 5.79 0.23
N VAL A 394 13.58 4.65 -0.30
CA VAL A 394 14.42 3.73 -1.08
C VAL A 394 14.87 4.36 -2.41
N LYS A 395 14.00 5.12 -3.09
CA LYS A 395 14.38 5.87 -4.30
C LYS A 395 15.41 6.95 -3.99
N GLN A 396 15.21 7.70 -2.91
CA GLN A 396 16.15 8.74 -2.46
C GLN A 396 17.52 8.14 -2.18
N TYR A 397 17.58 7.05 -1.41
CA TYR A 397 18.81 6.31 -1.15
C TYR A 397 19.51 5.88 -2.45
N ASN A 398 18.81 5.20 -3.36
CA ASN A 398 19.38 4.73 -4.61
C ASN A 398 19.90 5.89 -5.48
N SER A 399 19.17 7.00 -5.52
CA SER A 399 19.58 8.20 -6.26
C SER A 399 20.83 8.86 -5.65
N GLY A 400 20.90 8.95 -4.31
CA GLY A 400 22.06 9.46 -3.59
C GLY A 400 23.29 8.59 -3.83
N CYS A 401 23.15 7.27 -3.75
CA CYS A 401 24.23 6.34 -4.07
C CYS A 401 24.74 6.50 -5.50
N MET A 402 23.84 6.68 -6.48
CA MET A 402 24.23 6.87 -7.88
C MET A 402 25.00 8.19 -8.09
N GLN A 403 24.58 9.27 -7.42
CA GLN A 403 25.26 10.57 -7.48
C GLN A 403 26.65 10.53 -6.83
N LEU A 404 26.77 9.90 -5.65
CA LEU A 404 28.05 9.68 -4.97
C LEU A 404 28.99 8.84 -5.83
N GLY A 405 28.52 7.71 -6.36
CA GLY A 405 29.32 6.85 -7.23
C GLY A 405 29.87 7.60 -8.45
N THR A 406 29.04 8.41 -9.11
CA THR A 406 29.45 9.23 -10.26
C THR A 406 30.51 10.27 -9.87
N THR A 407 30.35 10.92 -8.72
CA THR A 407 31.28 11.93 -8.20
C THR A 407 32.64 11.32 -7.86
N ILE A 408 32.62 10.18 -7.16
CA ILE A 408 33.83 9.45 -6.76
C ILE A 408 34.56 8.91 -7.99
N GLU A 409 33.85 8.40 -9.00
CA GLU A 409 34.46 7.93 -10.25
C GLU A 409 35.21 9.07 -10.99
N LYS A 410 34.65 10.28 -10.98
CA LYS A 410 35.32 11.47 -11.54
C LYS A 410 36.58 11.82 -10.76
N LEU A 411 36.50 11.86 -9.43
CA LEU A 411 37.66 12.16 -8.57
C LEU A 411 38.75 11.10 -8.70
N LEU A 412 38.40 9.82 -8.81
CA LEU A 412 39.35 8.74 -9.07
C LEU A 412 40.11 8.98 -10.39
N LYS A 413 39.40 9.37 -11.46
CA LYS A 413 40.06 9.71 -12.75
C LYS A 413 41.04 10.88 -12.59
N GLU A 414 40.67 11.92 -11.85
CA GLU A 414 41.54 13.08 -11.58
C GLU A 414 42.76 12.71 -10.71
N TYR A 415 42.57 11.85 -9.71
CA TYR A 415 43.64 11.32 -8.86
C TYR A 415 44.66 10.54 -9.69
N PHE A 416 44.21 9.56 -10.49
CA PHE A 416 45.10 8.75 -11.30
C PHE A 416 45.78 9.55 -12.42
N SER A 417 45.10 10.55 -13.00
CA SER A 417 45.76 11.52 -13.90
C SER A 417 46.92 12.22 -13.22
N SER A 418 46.75 12.66 -11.97
CA SER A 418 47.79 13.34 -11.19
C SER A 418 48.94 12.39 -10.82
N VAL A 419 48.65 11.10 -10.57
CA VAL A 419 49.66 10.05 -10.36
C VAL A 419 50.50 9.85 -11.63
N ASP A 420 49.84 9.80 -12.80
CA ASP A 420 50.53 9.65 -14.08
C ASP A 420 51.33 10.91 -14.45
N GLU A 421 50.81 12.10 -14.17
CA GLU A 421 51.54 13.37 -14.31
C GLU A 421 52.81 13.40 -13.45
N GLU A 422 52.74 12.94 -12.19
CA GLU A 422 53.91 12.85 -11.31
C GLU A 422 54.94 11.83 -11.83
N LYS A 423 54.50 10.65 -12.27
CA LYS A 423 55.38 9.60 -12.82
C LYS A 423 56.09 10.04 -14.11
N ASN A 424 55.40 10.81 -14.96
CA ASN A 424 55.92 11.26 -16.24
C ASN A 424 56.74 12.57 -16.16
N LEU A 425 56.79 13.23 -15.00
CA LEU A 425 57.54 14.46 -14.81
C LEU A 425 59.05 14.18 -14.84
N GLN A 426 59.75 14.71 -15.85
CA GLN A 426 61.18 14.48 -16.02
C GLN A 426 62.01 15.35 -15.07
N LYS A 427 62.77 14.69 -14.20
CA LYS A 427 63.76 15.35 -13.34
C LYS A 427 64.96 15.80 -14.18
N PRO A 428 65.41 17.07 -14.08
CA PRO A 428 66.65 17.51 -14.73
C PRO A 428 67.85 16.64 -14.29
N GLU A 429 68.75 16.30 -15.22
CA GLU A 429 69.94 15.48 -14.96
C GLU A 429 70.97 16.17 -14.06
N VAL A 430 70.86 17.50 -13.92
CA VAL A 430 71.81 18.34 -13.20
C VAL A 430 71.41 18.47 -11.72
N GLU A 431 72.35 18.26 -10.82
CA GLU A 431 72.15 18.48 -9.39
C GLU A 431 72.27 19.96 -9.03
N LYS A 432 71.31 20.45 -8.23
CA LYS A 432 71.20 21.86 -7.81
C LYS A 432 72.49 22.39 -7.16
N ASP A 433 72.98 21.70 -6.13
CA ASP A 433 74.21 22.09 -5.40
C ASP A 433 75.45 22.12 -6.31
N SER A 434 75.54 21.17 -7.26
CA SER A 434 76.61 21.12 -8.24
C SER A 434 76.53 22.28 -9.25
N ALA A 435 75.33 22.62 -9.73
CA ALA A 435 75.11 23.76 -10.63
C ALA A 435 75.39 25.10 -9.94
N GLU A 436 74.96 25.28 -8.69
CA GLU A 436 75.23 26.48 -7.88
C GLU A 436 76.74 26.68 -7.65
N LYS A 437 77.47 25.60 -7.30
CA LYS A 437 78.94 25.64 -7.14
C LYS A 437 79.67 25.98 -8.45
N ARG A 438 79.25 25.39 -9.58
CA ARG A 438 79.81 25.73 -10.91
C ARG A 438 79.58 27.19 -11.24
N LEU A 439 78.35 27.68 -11.05
CA LEU A 439 77.98 29.07 -11.30
C LEU A 439 78.83 30.03 -10.46
N HIS A 440 79.01 29.73 -9.17
CA HIS A 440 79.85 30.53 -8.27
C HIS A 440 81.31 30.56 -8.73
N ASN A 441 81.88 29.41 -9.09
CA ASN A 441 83.26 29.31 -9.58
C ASN A 441 83.46 30.09 -10.89
N TYR A 442 82.55 29.97 -11.86
CA TYR A 442 82.64 30.72 -13.13
C TYR A 442 82.53 32.23 -12.90
N GLN A 443 81.68 32.66 -11.97
CA GLN A 443 81.56 34.07 -11.58
C GLN A 443 82.86 34.59 -10.94
N GLU A 444 83.50 33.81 -10.05
CA GLU A 444 84.76 34.18 -9.42
C GLU A 444 85.93 34.25 -10.43
N GLN A 445 86.00 33.32 -11.39
CA GLN A 445 87.00 33.34 -12.47
C GLN A 445 86.82 34.54 -13.41
N SER A 446 85.57 34.85 -13.78
CA SER A 446 85.25 36.03 -14.60
C SER A 446 85.74 37.32 -13.92
N GLN A 447 85.55 37.45 -12.61
CA GLN A 447 86.05 38.59 -11.83
C GLN A 447 87.58 38.70 -11.82
N LYS A 448 88.30 37.57 -11.70
CA LYS A 448 89.79 37.56 -11.72
C LYS A 448 90.38 37.97 -13.07
N ILE A 449 89.71 37.69 -14.18
CA ILE A 449 90.21 38.11 -15.51
C ILE A 449 89.93 39.60 -15.76
N LEU A 450 88.80 40.10 -15.25
CA LEU A 450 88.49 41.54 -15.27
C LEU A 450 89.49 42.38 -14.46
N SER A 451 90.15 41.81 -13.43
CA SER A 451 91.13 42.55 -12.61
C SER A 451 92.50 42.81 -13.26
N ASN A 452 92.86 42.12 -14.36
CA ASN A 452 94.17 42.21 -15.03
C ASN A 452 94.25 43.25 -16.17
N ASN A 453 93.14 43.91 -16.54
CA ASN A 453 93.11 44.93 -17.58
C ASN A 453 93.11 46.35 -16.96
N ASN A 454 93.77 47.32 -17.61
CA ASN A 454 93.98 48.73 -17.18
C ASN A 454 92.69 49.52 -16.84
N LEU A 455 92.01 49.15 -15.76
CA LEU A 455 90.88 49.82 -15.12
C LEU A 455 91.31 50.26 -13.72
N THR A 456 90.93 51.47 -13.30
CA THR A 456 91.19 51.93 -11.93
C THR A 456 90.34 51.12 -10.94
N ASP A 457 90.77 50.96 -9.68
CA ASP A 457 89.98 50.18 -8.71
C ASP A 457 88.57 50.77 -8.48
N SER A 458 88.41 52.09 -8.64
CA SER A 458 87.10 52.75 -8.63
C SER A 458 86.22 52.37 -9.83
N ASP A 459 86.79 52.27 -11.04
CA ASP A 459 86.06 51.80 -12.23
C ASP A 459 85.64 50.33 -12.09
N LYS A 460 86.45 49.49 -11.43
CA LYS A 460 86.15 48.06 -11.20
C LYS A 460 84.93 47.88 -10.31
N THR A 461 84.87 48.59 -9.18
CA THR A 461 83.71 48.53 -8.27
C THR A 461 82.44 49.03 -8.95
N LEU A 462 82.53 50.11 -9.74
CA LEU A 462 81.39 50.66 -10.46
C LEU A 462 80.88 49.71 -11.56
N LEU A 463 81.78 49.05 -12.28
CA LEU A 463 81.44 48.06 -13.30
C LEU A 463 80.80 46.81 -12.69
N HIS A 464 81.34 46.30 -11.58
CA HIS A 464 80.76 45.18 -10.85
C HIS A 464 79.35 45.50 -10.36
N GLY A 465 79.13 46.71 -9.81
CA GLY A 465 77.80 47.18 -9.42
C GLY A 465 76.80 47.14 -10.59
N LYS A 466 77.20 47.62 -11.77
CA LYS A 466 76.36 47.59 -12.98
C LYS A 466 76.10 46.19 -13.53
N ILE A 467 77.04 45.25 -13.39
CA ILE A 467 76.86 43.84 -13.79
C ILE A 467 75.86 43.14 -12.87
N GLU A 468 76.01 43.28 -11.56
CA GLU A 468 75.07 42.72 -10.58
C GLU A 468 73.68 43.34 -10.74
N GLU A 469 73.59 44.65 -10.96
CA GLU A 469 72.32 45.33 -11.24
C GLU A 469 71.65 44.78 -12.51
N LYS A 470 72.40 44.60 -13.61
CA LYS A 470 71.88 43.98 -14.85
C LYS A 470 71.43 42.54 -14.60
N LYS A 471 72.16 41.75 -13.82
CA LYS A 471 71.82 40.36 -13.47
C LYS A 471 70.52 40.31 -12.69
N HIS A 472 70.38 41.14 -11.66
CA HIS A 472 69.15 41.26 -10.88
C HIS A 472 67.95 41.65 -11.76
N LEU A 473 68.11 42.67 -12.61
CA LEU A 473 67.09 43.09 -13.56
C LEU A 473 66.74 42.00 -14.58
N SER A 474 67.71 41.18 -15.01
CA SER A 474 67.48 40.08 -15.95
C SER A 474 66.72 38.91 -15.31
N LEU A 475 67.00 38.59 -14.04
CA LEU A 475 66.22 37.62 -13.26
C LEU A 475 64.79 38.09 -13.04
N GLN A 476 64.62 39.38 -12.69
CA GLN A 476 63.29 39.99 -12.58
C GLN A 476 62.53 39.93 -13.91
N LEU A 477 63.19 40.22 -15.02
CA LEU A 477 62.61 40.13 -16.36
C LEU A 477 62.13 38.70 -16.69
N ALA A 478 62.97 37.70 -16.44
CA ALA A 478 62.63 36.29 -16.68
C ALA A 478 61.44 35.84 -15.82
N ASN A 479 61.39 36.27 -14.55
CA ASN A 479 60.25 35.99 -13.67
C ASN A 479 58.96 36.65 -14.16
N LEU A 480 59.00 37.94 -14.55
CA LEU A 480 57.82 38.62 -15.11
C LEU A 480 57.34 37.97 -16.41
N GLN A 481 58.26 37.53 -17.28
CA GLN A 481 57.92 36.82 -18.51
C GLN A 481 57.25 35.46 -18.24
N ASN A 482 57.70 34.73 -17.20
CA ASN A 482 57.07 33.49 -16.75
C ASN A 482 55.67 33.77 -16.15
N GLN A 483 55.52 34.80 -15.34
CA GLN A 483 54.20 35.21 -14.83
C GLN A 483 53.24 35.53 -15.98
N LEU A 484 53.72 36.18 -17.03
CA LEU A 484 52.93 36.51 -18.22
C LEU A 484 52.52 35.26 -19.01
N SER A 485 53.40 34.26 -19.12
CA SER A 485 53.06 32.99 -19.78
C SER A 485 52.04 32.17 -18.98
N ILE A 486 52.16 32.13 -17.64
CA ILE A 486 51.15 31.51 -16.76
C ILE A 486 49.80 32.21 -16.94
N LEU A 487 49.78 33.55 -16.94
CA LEU A 487 48.57 34.34 -17.11
C LEU A 487 47.88 34.07 -18.46
N SER A 488 48.66 33.84 -19.53
CA SER A 488 48.15 33.54 -20.86
C SER A 488 47.46 32.17 -20.98
N ASN A 489 47.71 31.26 -20.03
CA ASN A 489 47.09 29.94 -19.98
C ASN A 489 45.79 29.91 -19.15
N ILE A 490 45.39 31.03 -18.54
CA ILE A 490 44.13 31.11 -17.81
C ILE A 490 42.99 31.16 -18.83
N ASN A 491 42.27 30.04 -18.97
CA ASN A 491 41.06 30.00 -19.78
C ASN A 491 39.89 30.61 -19.00
N THR A 492 39.43 31.78 -19.43
CA THR A 492 38.35 32.50 -18.76
C THR A 492 37.02 31.74 -18.81
N GLN A 493 36.85 30.78 -19.72
CA GLN A 493 35.64 29.96 -19.80
C GLN A 493 35.48 28.95 -18.66
N ASP A 494 36.57 28.64 -17.94
CA ASP A 494 36.56 27.67 -16.84
C ASP A 494 35.92 28.25 -15.56
N PHE A 495 35.78 29.58 -15.48
CA PHE A 495 35.18 30.28 -14.33
C PHE A 495 33.65 30.34 -14.45
N ARG A 496 33.01 29.18 -14.28
CA ARG A 496 31.56 29.02 -14.27
C ARG A 496 31.10 28.24 -13.05
N ILE A 497 29.97 28.63 -12.48
CA ILE A 497 29.28 27.88 -11.45
C ILE A 497 28.36 26.86 -12.14
N LEU A 498 28.57 25.58 -11.83
CA LEU A 498 27.74 24.48 -12.30
C LEU A 498 26.75 24.10 -11.20
N TYR A 499 25.46 24.23 -11.49
CA TYR A 499 24.39 23.76 -10.63
C TYR A 499 23.78 22.49 -11.26
N THR A 500 23.70 21.42 -10.47
CA THR A 500 23.22 20.10 -10.93
C THR A 500 21.94 19.65 -10.21
N GLY A 501 21.26 20.56 -9.51
CA GLY A 501 19.98 20.24 -8.88
C GLY A 501 18.86 20.11 -9.91
N GLN A 502 17.91 19.21 -9.66
CA GLN A 502 16.72 19.06 -10.49
C GLN A 502 15.62 19.99 -9.99
N LEU A 503 15.28 20.98 -10.81
CA LEU A 503 14.16 21.89 -10.61
C LEU A 503 13.07 21.55 -11.64
N ASN A 504 11.82 21.92 -11.34
CA ASN A 504 10.77 21.84 -12.35
C ASN A 504 11.03 22.88 -13.47
N ALA A 505 10.42 22.67 -14.64
CA ALA A 505 10.76 23.45 -15.85
C ALA A 505 10.59 24.98 -15.70
N ASP A 506 9.59 25.43 -14.92
CA ASP A 506 9.32 26.86 -14.74
C ASP A 506 10.35 27.52 -13.81
N ILE A 507 10.71 26.86 -12.70
CA ILE A 507 11.71 27.35 -11.76
C ILE A 507 13.11 27.25 -12.39
N ASP A 508 13.40 26.17 -13.12
CA ASP A 508 14.68 25.97 -13.82
C ASP A 508 14.93 27.08 -14.84
N LYS A 509 13.90 27.54 -15.54
CA LYS A 509 14.02 28.66 -16.50
C LYS A 509 14.37 29.99 -15.82
N VAL A 510 13.80 30.27 -14.64
CA VAL A 510 14.13 31.48 -13.87
C VAL A 510 15.53 31.38 -13.27
N PHE A 511 15.87 30.20 -12.74
CA PHE A 511 17.15 29.95 -12.10
C PHE A 511 18.30 29.94 -13.11
N SER A 512 18.16 29.27 -14.25
CA SER A 512 19.15 29.28 -15.35
C SER A 512 19.43 30.69 -15.86
N ALA A 513 18.41 31.55 -16.00
CA ALA A 513 18.60 32.95 -16.39
C ALA A 513 19.41 33.78 -15.37
N VAL A 514 19.31 33.45 -14.08
CA VAL A 514 20.16 34.05 -13.03
C VAL A 514 21.57 33.49 -13.11
N MET A 515 21.71 32.18 -13.25
CA MET A 515 23.01 31.51 -13.38
C MET A 515 23.80 32.00 -14.60
N ASP A 516 23.15 32.21 -15.74
CA ASP A 516 23.78 32.77 -16.94
C ASP A 516 24.31 34.18 -16.69
N LYS A 517 23.56 35.02 -15.97
CA LYS A 517 24.03 36.38 -15.60
C LYS A 517 25.23 36.32 -14.67
N VAL A 518 25.20 35.44 -13.66
CA VAL A 518 26.31 35.27 -12.70
C VAL A 518 27.55 34.76 -13.41
N ASN A 519 27.41 33.74 -14.26
CA ASN A 519 28.52 33.17 -15.03
C ASN A 519 29.10 34.19 -16.01
N ASN A 520 28.27 34.95 -16.72
CA ASN A 520 28.73 35.98 -17.63
C ASN A 520 29.46 37.12 -16.90
N TYR A 521 28.93 37.56 -15.74
CA TYR A 521 29.60 38.56 -14.90
C TYR A 521 30.96 38.06 -14.43
N ALA A 522 31.04 36.83 -13.92
CA ALA A 522 32.31 36.23 -13.47
C ALA A 522 33.34 36.16 -14.61
N GLN A 523 32.92 35.74 -15.81
CA GLN A 523 33.80 35.67 -16.98
C GLN A 523 34.32 37.04 -17.41
N ILE A 524 33.44 38.05 -17.47
CA ILE A 524 33.82 39.42 -17.82
C ILE A 524 34.79 40.00 -16.79
N GLU A 525 34.51 39.83 -15.50
CA GLU A 525 35.32 40.38 -14.41
C GLU A 525 36.70 39.73 -14.35
N VAL A 526 36.77 38.40 -14.54
CA VAL A 526 38.05 37.69 -14.61
C VAL A 526 38.83 38.11 -15.86
N SER A 527 38.16 38.23 -17.01
CA SER A 527 38.79 38.65 -18.27
C SER A 527 39.36 40.08 -18.17
N SER A 528 38.60 41.01 -17.60
CA SER A 528 39.01 42.40 -17.41
C SER A 528 40.18 42.50 -16.43
N THR A 529 40.15 41.73 -15.34
CA THR A 529 41.22 41.66 -14.36
C THR A 529 42.50 41.08 -14.96
N VAL A 530 42.39 39.96 -15.69
CA VAL A 530 43.52 39.33 -16.40
C VAL A 530 44.13 40.30 -17.41
N SER A 531 43.31 41.00 -18.20
CA SER A 531 43.80 42.01 -19.15
C SER A 531 44.52 43.16 -18.45
N THR A 532 44.02 43.62 -17.31
CA THR A 532 44.62 44.69 -16.52
C THR A 532 45.98 44.27 -15.96
N ILE A 533 46.06 43.08 -15.38
CA ILE A 533 47.31 42.51 -14.86
C ILE A 533 48.31 42.30 -16.00
N ASN A 534 47.87 41.78 -17.14
CA ASN A 534 48.73 41.58 -18.33
C ASN A 534 49.35 42.90 -18.79
N THR A 535 48.53 43.96 -18.89
CA THR A 535 48.99 45.30 -19.30
C THR A 535 50.06 45.81 -18.33
N ARG A 536 49.81 45.71 -17.03
CA ARG A 536 50.77 46.12 -15.99
C ARG A 536 52.08 45.33 -16.06
N LEU A 537 52.02 44.00 -16.21
CA LEU A 537 53.20 43.16 -16.35
C LEU A 537 54.00 43.53 -17.61
N GLN A 538 53.33 43.84 -18.72
CA GLN A 538 54.00 44.30 -19.93
C GLN A 538 54.68 45.66 -19.75
N GLU A 539 54.04 46.61 -19.06
CA GLU A 539 54.64 47.90 -18.72
C GLU A 539 55.88 47.75 -17.83
N GLU A 540 55.82 46.87 -16.83
CA GLU A 540 56.96 46.54 -15.96
C GLU A 540 58.10 45.87 -16.77
N ILE A 541 57.79 44.94 -17.67
CA ILE A 541 58.74 44.31 -18.59
C ILE A 541 59.43 45.36 -19.48
N VAL A 542 58.67 46.30 -20.06
CA VAL A 542 59.23 47.38 -20.88
C VAL A 542 60.16 48.27 -20.05
N THR A 543 59.77 48.59 -18.83
CA THR A 543 60.56 49.41 -17.90
C THR A 543 61.87 48.74 -17.55
N ILE A 544 61.85 47.44 -17.19
CA ILE A 544 63.06 46.67 -16.88
C ILE A 544 63.94 46.52 -18.12
N ASN A 545 63.37 46.26 -19.29
CA ASN A 545 64.12 46.22 -20.54
C ASN A 545 64.83 47.55 -20.84
N ASN A 546 64.16 48.67 -20.61
CA ASN A 546 64.77 50.00 -20.75
C ASN A 546 65.92 50.21 -19.75
N ALA A 547 65.76 49.79 -18.49
CA ALA A 547 66.82 49.84 -17.49
C ALA A 547 68.04 48.98 -17.89
N ILE A 548 67.81 47.75 -18.36
CA ILE A 548 68.86 46.87 -18.90
C ILE A 548 69.56 47.52 -20.10
N ASN A 549 68.80 48.14 -21.01
CA ASN A 549 69.36 48.82 -22.17
C ASN A 549 70.17 50.07 -21.80
N ASN A 550 69.76 50.80 -20.76
CA ASN A 550 70.54 51.93 -20.23
C ASN A 550 71.88 51.45 -19.65
N ILE A 551 71.89 50.34 -18.91
CA ILE A 551 73.14 49.73 -18.42
C ILE A 551 74.02 49.28 -19.58
N LYS A 552 73.45 48.61 -20.59
CA LYS A 552 74.18 48.21 -21.81
C LYS A 552 74.77 49.41 -22.56
N ASN A 553 74.12 50.57 -22.49
CA ASN A 553 74.55 51.76 -23.21
C ASN A 553 75.61 52.60 -22.48
N ASP A 554 75.87 52.32 -21.21
CA ASP A 554 76.84 53.02 -20.37
C ASP A 554 78.28 52.89 -20.91
N LYS A 555 79.04 53.99 -20.91
CA LYS A 555 80.41 54.04 -21.46
C LYS A 555 81.36 53.07 -20.77
N LEU A 556 81.24 52.91 -19.45
CA LEU A 556 82.06 52.00 -18.65
C LEU A 556 81.65 50.55 -18.89
N PHE A 557 80.35 50.28 -18.97
CA PHE A 557 79.80 48.96 -19.31
C PHE A 557 80.24 48.52 -20.71
N LYS A 558 80.12 49.37 -21.73
CA LYS A 558 80.63 49.09 -23.10
C LYS A 558 82.13 48.85 -23.12
N LYS A 559 82.92 49.61 -22.34
CA LYS A 559 84.36 49.40 -22.22
C LYS A 559 84.68 48.04 -21.59
N GLY A 560 83.92 47.62 -20.58
CA GLY A 560 83.99 46.28 -19.99
C GLY A 560 83.53 45.17 -20.95
N GLU A 561 82.50 45.42 -21.77
CA GLU A 561 81.98 44.50 -22.78
C GLU A 561 82.99 44.31 -23.93
N ILE A 562 83.67 45.37 -24.36
CA ILE A 562 84.77 45.32 -25.35
C ILE A 562 85.97 44.52 -24.81
N ILE A 563 86.32 44.69 -23.52
CA ILE A 563 87.37 43.88 -22.86
C ILE A 563 86.93 42.40 -22.78
N SER A 564 85.66 42.14 -22.48
CA SER A 564 85.07 40.80 -22.45
C SER A 564 84.96 40.15 -23.83
N GLN A 565 84.79 40.92 -24.90
CA GLN A 565 84.70 40.42 -26.29
C GLN A 565 86.08 40.19 -26.91
N ASN A 566 87.09 40.98 -26.52
CA ASN A 566 88.48 40.82 -26.98
C ASN A 566 89.23 39.71 -26.23
N SER A 567 88.74 39.31 -25.06
CA SER A 567 89.19 38.13 -24.32
C SER A 567 88.31 36.94 -24.67
N THR A 568 88.81 36.03 -25.51
CA THR A 568 88.15 34.75 -25.84
C THR A 568 87.78 33.94 -24.58
N GLU A 569 88.54 34.11 -23.49
CA GLU A 569 88.34 33.41 -22.22
C GLU A 569 87.12 33.96 -21.43
N LEU A 570 86.91 35.28 -21.42
CA LEU A 570 85.76 35.91 -20.75
C LEU A 570 84.43 35.64 -21.46
N ALA A 571 84.43 35.65 -22.80
CA ALA A 571 83.23 35.31 -23.59
C ALA A 571 82.78 33.86 -23.33
N ASN A 572 83.74 32.92 -23.23
CA ASN A 572 83.47 31.53 -22.88
C ASN A 572 82.88 31.39 -21.46
N LEU A 573 83.45 32.09 -20.46
CA LEU A 573 82.94 32.06 -19.08
C LEU A 573 81.51 32.61 -18.97
N ASN A 574 81.18 33.71 -19.65
CA ASN A 574 79.82 34.26 -19.65
C ASN A 574 78.80 33.30 -20.27
N THR A 575 79.20 32.56 -21.31
CA THR A 575 78.35 31.53 -21.92
C THR A 575 78.12 30.36 -20.95
N LEU A 576 79.15 29.96 -20.20
CA LEU A 576 79.03 28.92 -19.16
C LEU A 576 78.14 29.38 -17.98
N ILE A 577 78.24 30.64 -17.56
CA ILE A 577 77.38 31.24 -16.53
C ILE A 577 75.92 31.19 -16.97
N GLN A 578 75.59 31.67 -18.18
CA GLN A 578 74.23 31.62 -18.71
C GLN A 578 73.67 30.20 -18.78
N LYS A 579 74.51 29.24 -19.19
CA LYS A 579 74.11 27.82 -19.22
C LYS A 579 73.78 27.30 -17.82
N SER A 580 74.62 27.59 -16.82
CA SER A 580 74.35 27.18 -15.44
C SER A 580 73.13 27.88 -14.81
N GLU A 581 72.84 29.13 -15.16
CA GLU A 581 71.62 29.83 -14.74
C GLU A 581 70.35 29.19 -15.34
N GLN A 582 70.40 28.80 -16.62
CA GLN A 582 69.30 28.07 -17.28
C GLN A 582 69.06 26.69 -16.65
N GLU A 583 70.13 25.97 -16.29
CA GLU A 583 70.03 24.68 -15.59
C GLU A 583 69.31 24.84 -14.23
N LEU A 584 69.63 25.88 -13.45
CA LEU A 584 68.99 26.14 -12.16
C LEU A 584 67.51 26.52 -12.30
N LEU A 585 67.16 27.34 -13.29
CA LEU A 585 65.76 27.71 -13.57
C LEU A 585 64.89 26.50 -13.94
N ALA A 586 65.45 25.54 -14.68
CA ALA A 586 64.77 24.29 -15.02
C ALA A 586 64.50 23.43 -13.76
N ILE A 587 65.44 23.39 -12.81
CA ILE A 587 65.29 22.70 -11.52
C ILE A 587 64.18 23.36 -10.69
N GLU A 588 64.19 24.69 -10.54
CA GLU A 588 63.15 25.41 -9.79
C GLU A 588 61.74 25.20 -10.37
N THR A 589 61.64 25.19 -11.70
CA THR A 589 60.37 24.93 -12.40
C THR A 589 59.88 23.50 -12.14
N TYR A 590 60.77 22.50 -12.21
CA TYR A 590 60.45 21.11 -11.86
C TYR A 590 59.98 20.98 -10.40
N GLU A 591 60.71 21.56 -9.44
CA GLU A 591 60.35 21.52 -8.01
C GLU A 591 58.97 22.13 -7.75
N LYS A 592 58.65 23.25 -8.41
CA LYS A 592 57.34 23.92 -8.31
C LYS A 592 56.21 23.07 -8.88
N ASN A 593 56.39 22.49 -10.06
CA ASN A 593 55.40 21.62 -10.70
C ASN A 593 55.16 20.35 -9.88
N LEU A 594 56.22 19.72 -9.38
CA LEU A 594 56.12 18.54 -8.52
C LEU A 594 55.31 18.84 -7.25
N LYS A 595 55.57 19.98 -6.61
CA LYS A 595 54.81 20.42 -5.43
C LYS A 595 53.32 20.64 -5.75
N MET A 596 53.01 21.25 -6.89
CA MET A 596 51.64 21.49 -7.32
C MET A 596 50.88 20.17 -7.58
N ILE A 597 51.48 19.23 -8.31
CA ILE A 597 50.89 17.91 -8.61
C ILE A 597 50.65 17.13 -7.31
N ARG A 598 51.63 17.12 -6.39
CA ARG A 598 51.48 16.44 -5.08
C ARG A 598 50.35 17.03 -4.24
N ASN A 599 50.23 18.35 -4.18
CA ASN A 599 49.13 18.99 -3.48
C ASN A 599 47.78 18.62 -4.09
N LYS A 600 47.65 18.67 -5.42
CA LYS A 600 46.42 18.27 -6.13
C LYS A 600 46.05 16.81 -5.83
N LYS A 601 47.04 15.91 -5.89
CA LYS A 601 46.86 14.48 -5.58
C LYS A 601 46.34 14.28 -4.15
N GLU A 602 46.94 14.97 -3.17
CA GLU A 602 46.54 14.87 -1.76
C GLU A 602 45.14 15.43 -1.51
N THR A 603 44.81 16.59 -2.10
CA THR A 603 43.46 17.15 -2.03
C THR A 603 42.42 16.20 -2.63
N THR A 604 42.70 15.62 -3.80
CA THR A 604 41.79 14.68 -4.47
C THR A 604 41.63 13.39 -3.66
N LYS A 605 42.71 12.86 -3.07
CA LYS A 605 42.67 11.71 -2.14
C LYS A 605 41.69 11.96 -1.00
N ASN A 606 41.83 13.09 -0.32
CA ASN A 606 40.98 13.41 0.83
C ASN A 606 39.51 13.59 0.42
N GLN A 607 39.24 14.21 -0.74
CA GLN A 607 37.88 14.33 -1.26
C GLN A 607 37.24 12.95 -1.55
N ILE A 608 37.98 12.03 -2.16
CA ILE A 608 37.49 10.67 -2.42
C ILE A 608 37.07 9.98 -1.12
N ILE A 609 37.91 10.07 -0.09
CA ILE A 609 37.63 9.46 1.22
C ILE A 609 36.38 10.07 1.86
N GLU A 610 36.28 11.40 1.90
CA GLU A 610 35.13 12.11 2.49
C GLU A 610 33.82 11.75 1.78
N TYR A 611 33.76 11.86 0.44
CA TYR A 611 32.56 11.50 -0.32
C TYR A 611 32.18 10.03 -0.18
N TYR A 612 33.17 9.13 -0.05
CA TYR A 612 32.88 7.71 0.13
C TYR A 612 32.31 7.41 1.52
N LYS A 613 32.69 8.15 2.56
CA LYS A 613 32.10 8.06 3.90
C LYS A 613 30.61 8.45 3.91
N GLU A 614 30.16 9.32 3.00
CA GLU A 614 28.74 9.72 2.91
C GLU A 614 27.79 8.54 2.59
N TYR A 615 28.28 7.44 2.02
CA TYR A 615 27.46 6.21 1.89
C TYR A 615 26.95 5.71 3.24
N GLU A 616 27.70 5.91 4.34
CA GLU A 616 27.26 5.55 5.69
C GLU A 616 26.07 6.40 6.15
N SER A 617 26.15 7.72 5.95
CA SER A 617 25.05 8.63 6.26
C SER A 617 23.77 8.31 5.48
N LEU A 618 23.88 7.98 4.19
CA LEU A 618 22.72 7.55 3.39
C LEU A 618 22.09 6.25 3.92
N ARG A 619 22.90 5.31 4.43
CA ARG A 619 22.39 4.07 5.03
C ARG A 619 21.66 4.35 6.35
N GLU A 620 22.21 5.20 7.20
CA GLU A 620 21.59 5.60 8.47
C GLU A 620 20.27 6.34 8.24
N GLU A 621 20.25 7.27 7.28
CA GLU A 621 19.04 7.99 6.88
C GLU A 621 17.96 7.02 6.38
N LEU A 622 18.29 6.09 5.48
CA LEU A 622 17.32 5.09 5.01
C LEU A 622 16.82 4.21 6.15
N SER A 623 17.72 3.75 7.03
CA SER A 623 17.36 2.84 8.12
C SER A 623 16.46 3.50 9.17
N THR A 624 16.55 4.83 9.32
CA THR A 624 15.73 5.60 10.29
C THR A 624 14.44 6.12 9.69
N THR A 625 14.42 6.43 8.40
CA THR A 625 13.22 6.94 7.70
C THR A 625 12.29 5.83 7.22
N PHE A 626 12.81 4.63 7.00
CA PHE A 626 12.02 3.48 6.54
C PHE A 626 11.42 2.71 7.71
N GLU A 627 10.14 2.92 7.97
CA GLU A 627 9.35 2.10 8.89
C GLU A 627 7.91 1.94 8.36
N ILE A 628 7.46 0.69 8.25
CA ILE A 628 6.07 0.36 7.91
C ILE A 628 5.49 -0.45 9.06
N SER A 629 4.38 0.03 9.62
CA SER A 629 3.64 -0.70 10.65
C SER A 629 2.14 -0.77 10.34
N SER A 630 1.54 -1.93 10.59
CA SER A 630 0.10 -2.17 10.46
C SER A 630 -0.33 -3.20 11.49
N GLU A 631 -1.29 -2.87 12.36
CA GLU A 631 -1.94 -3.82 13.30
C GLU A 631 -0.98 -4.89 13.91
N GLY A 632 0.11 -4.46 14.57
CA GLY A 632 1.07 -5.36 15.24
C GLY A 632 2.09 -6.05 14.33
N LEU A 633 2.07 -5.77 13.02
CA LEU A 633 3.10 -6.11 12.04
C LEU A 633 4.01 -4.90 11.80
N GLU A 634 5.32 -5.10 11.83
CA GLU A 634 6.35 -4.10 11.54
C GLU A 634 7.30 -4.63 10.47
N ILE A 635 7.60 -3.82 9.46
CA ILE A 635 8.64 -4.09 8.46
C ILE A 635 9.74 -3.06 8.66
N LYS A 636 10.94 -3.54 8.98
CA LYS A 636 12.14 -2.74 9.19
C LYS A 636 13.16 -3.03 8.11
N LEU A 637 13.95 -2.03 7.74
CA LEU A 637 15.06 -2.18 6.80
C LEU A 637 16.38 -2.25 7.57
N PHE A 638 17.26 -3.14 7.15
CA PHE A 638 18.62 -3.23 7.68
C PHE A 638 19.63 -3.47 6.56
N PHE A 639 20.88 -3.08 6.80
CA PHE A 639 21.99 -3.29 5.86
C PHE A 639 22.86 -4.48 6.27
N LYS A 640 23.32 -5.22 5.26
CA LYS A 640 24.34 -6.26 5.40
C LYS A 640 25.52 -5.97 4.47
N PRO A 641 26.77 -6.19 4.92
CA PRO A 641 27.91 -6.11 4.04
C PRO A 641 27.88 -7.26 3.03
N LYS A 642 28.37 -6.99 1.81
CA LYS A 642 28.70 -8.01 0.82
C LYS A 642 29.83 -8.91 1.31
N ASP A 643 29.96 -10.06 0.68
CA ASP A 643 31.05 -10.99 1.00
C ASP A 643 32.40 -10.43 0.54
N PHE A 644 33.15 -9.85 1.49
CA PHE A 644 34.47 -9.28 1.26
C PHE A 644 35.49 -10.29 0.71
N TYR A 645 35.35 -11.59 0.98
CA TYR A 645 36.27 -12.58 0.42
C TYR A 645 36.14 -12.69 -1.09
N ASN A 646 34.90 -12.61 -1.59
CA ASN A 646 34.59 -12.62 -3.02
C ASN A 646 34.94 -11.27 -3.67
N GLU A 647 34.62 -10.16 -3.00
CA GLU A 647 34.92 -8.81 -3.51
C GLU A 647 36.42 -8.52 -3.65
N PHE A 648 37.26 -9.18 -2.85
CA PHE A 648 38.72 -9.01 -2.87
C PHE A 648 39.47 -10.31 -3.25
N ASP A 649 38.91 -11.12 -4.14
CA ASP A 649 39.50 -12.36 -4.64
C ASP A 649 40.88 -12.17 -5.33
N PHE A 650 41.10 -10.99 -5.92
CA PHE A 650 42.33 -10.58 -6.59
C PHE A 650 43.50 -10.30 -5.63
N ILE A 651 43.26 -10.22 -4.32
CA ILE A 651 44.33 -10.17 -3.31
C ILE A 651 44.87 -11.59 -3.08
N ASN A 652 46.19 -11.73 -3.05
CA ASN A 652 46.85 -13.02 -2.90
C ASN A 652 46.51 -13.68 -1.55
N GLY A 653 45.93 -14.89 -1.61
CA GLY A 653 45.51 -15.65 -0.44
C GLY A 653 46.60 -16.50 0.23
N GLN A 654 47.84 -16.53 -0.27
CA GLN A 654 48.93 -17.35 0.29
C GLN A 654 49.61 -16.75 1.53
N GLY A 655 48.94 -15.88 2.29
CA GLY A 655 49.46 -15.29 3.53
C GLY A 655 48.38 -14.69 4.44
N HIS A 656 48.72 -14.41 5.69
CA HIS A 656 47.79 -13.87 6.70
C HIS A 656 47.24 -12.47 6.34
N ALA A 657 47.97 -11.68 5.54
CA ALA A 657 47.64 -10.30 5.22
C ALA A 657 46.25 -10.09 4.58
N LYS A 658 45.76 -11.02 3.74
CA LYS A 658 44.41 -10.92 3.17
C LYS A 658 43.33 -11.09 4.25
N ASN A 659 43.49 -12.11 5.09
CA ASN A 659 42.55 -12.38 6.18
C ASN A 659 42.57 -11.22 7.17
N ASP A 660 43.74 -10.69 7.51
CA ASP A 660 43.86 -9.54 8.41
C ASP A 660 43.18 -8.28 7.82
N PHE A 661 43.34 -8.03 6.51
CA PHE A 661 42.64 -6.94 5.83
C PHE A 661 41.11 -7.12 5.85
N ILE A 662 40.62 -8.32 5.53
CA ILE A 662 39.18 -8.61 5.56
C ILE A 662 38.62 -8.51 6.98
N ASN A 663 39.34 -9.01 7.99
CA ASN A 663 38.92 -8.92 9.39
C ASN A 663 38.80 -7.45 9.83
N ARG A 664 39.77 -6.59 9.47
CA ARG A 664 39.67 -5.14 9.76
C ARG A 664 38.45 -4.49 9.12
N LEU A 665 38.13 -4.85 7.87
CA LEU A 665 36.92 -4.36 7.19
C LEU A 665 35.62 -4.83 7.88
N GLN A 666 35.60 -6.05 8.40
CA GLN A 666 34.46 -6.61 9.14
C GLN A 666 34.31 -5.97 10.53
N ASP A 667 35.42 -5.67 11.21
CA ASP A 667 35.43 -5.08 12.55
C ASP A 667 35.06 -3.60 12.53
N ASN A 668 35.70 -2.80 11.67
CA ASN A 668 35.45 -1.37 11.56
C ASN A 668 35.70 -0.85 10.14
N PHE A 669 34.68 -1.01 9.29
CA PHE A 669 34.72 -0.58 7.91
C PHE A 669 35.07 0.90 7.76
N SER A 670 34.48 1.78 8.59
CA SER A 670 34.63 3.24 8.48
C SER A 670 36.07 3.70 8.73
N ALA A 671 36.75 3.07 9.71
CA ALA A 671 38.16 3.37 10.00
C ALA A 671 39.12 2.91 8.89
N GLU A 672 38.84 1.79 8.23
CA GLU A 672 39.74 1.27 7.18
C GLU A 672 39.70 2.14 5.91
N ILE A 673 38.62 2.90 5.65
CA ILE A 673 38.51 3.81 4.49
C ILE A 673 39.70 4.77 4.42
N ASP A 674 40.12 5.32 5.56
CA ASP A 674 41.23 6.27 5.66
C ASP A 674 42.60 5.66 5.30
N HIS A 675 42.72 4.33 5.40
CA HIS A 675 43.98 3.60 5.26
C HIS A 675 44.17 2.93 3.88
N ILE A 676 43.12 2.85 3.05
CA ILE A 676 43.18 2.16 1.75
C ILE A 676 44.29 2.70 0.84
N PHE A 677 44.45 4.03 0.77
CA PHE A 677 45.49 4.67 -0.04
C PHE A 677 46.92 4.39 0.47
N ASP A 678 47.07 4.01 1.73
CA ASP A 678 48.36 3.83 2.39
C ASP A 678 48.69 2.34 2.64
N CYS A 679 47.85 1.43 2.11
CA CYS A 679 48.05 0.00 2.25
C CYS A 679 49.19 -0.52 1.35
N GLU A 680 50.34 -0.84 1.96
CA GLU A 680 51.54 -1.35 1.27
C GLU A 680 51.78 -2.86 1.48
N ASP A 681 51.13 -3.45 2.49
CA ASP A 681 51.44 -4.82 2.95
C ASP A 681 50.78 -5.93 2.12
N LEU A 682 49.91 -5.56 1.17
CA LEU A 682 49.14 -6.49 0.36
C LEU A 682 49.88 -6.93 -0.91
N LYS A 683 49.78 -8.23 -1.22
CA LYS A 683 50.23 -8.81 -2.48
C LYS A 683 49.02 -9.11 -3.37
N TYR A 684 49.18 -8.91 -4.67
CA TYR A 684 48.08 -9.02 -5.64
C TYR A 684 48.33 -10.14 -6.64
N ASN A 685 47.24 -10.76 -7.12
CA ASN A 685 47.25 -11.79 -8.14
C ASN A 685 47.08 -11.18 -9.54
N ALA A 686 47.34 -11.97 -10.59
CA ALA A 686 46.94 -11.67 -11.97
C ALA A 686 47.40 -10.29 -12.52
N GLY A 687 48.58 -9.81 -12.10
CA GLY A 687 49.11 -8.52 -12.56
C GLY A 687 48.38 -7.29 -11.99
N LYS A 688 47.53 -7.48 -10.98
CA LYS A 688 46.85 -6.40 -10.26
C LYS A 688 47.81 -5.66 -9.34
N SER A 689 47.39 -4.46 -8.95
CA SER A 689 48.20 -3.51 -8.18
C SER A 689 47.40 -2.83 -7.08
N LYS A 690 48.08 -2.04 -6.25
CA LYS A 690 47.46 -1.13 -5.29
C LYS A 690 46.49 -0.14 -5.95
N ASP A 691 46.81 0.30 -7.17
CA ASP A 691 45.93 1.19 -7.94
C ASP A 691 44.60 0.51 -8.28
N ASP A 692 44.61 -0.82 -8.55
CA ASP A 692 43.37 -1.59 -8.76
C ASP A 692 42.56 -1.74 -7.47
N LEU A 693 43.23 -1.94 -6.32
CA LEU A 693 42.57 -1.97 -5.01
C LEU A 693 41.85 -0.65 -4.74
N ILE A 694 42.54 0.48 -4.90
CA ILE A 694 41.96 1.82 -4.69
C ILE A 694 40.76 2.02 -5.62
N LYS A 695 40.90 1.69 -6.91
CA LYS A 695 39.80 1.80 -7.88
C LYS A 695 38.60 0.97 -7.44
N HIS A 696 38.79 -0.33 -7.20
CA HIS A 696 37.70 -1.25 -6.84
C HIS A 696 37.02 -0.86 -5.52
N PHE A 697 37.81 -0.50 -4.51
CA PHE A 697 37.30 -0.12 -3.19
C PHE A 697 36.40 1.11 -3.30
N PHE A 698 36.89 2.21 -3.89
CA PHE A 698 36.14 3.46 -3.94
C PHE A 698 35.06 3.49 -5.04
N SER A 699 35.09 2.57 -6.02
CA SER A 699 34.03 2.45 -7.02
C SER A 699 32.86 1.55 -6.60
N THR A 700 32.97 0.83 -5.47
CA THR A 700 32.01 -0.21 -5.09
C THR A 700 31.26 0.17 -3.82
N ASN A 701 29.92 0.09 -3.85
CA ASN A 701 29.13 0.08 -2.62
C ASN A 701 29.08 -1.34 -2.04
N PHE A 702 29.68 -1.54 -0.87
CA PHE A 702 29.81 -2.85 -0.21
C PHE A 702 28.64 -3.24 0.68
N TYR A 703 27.58 -2.43 0.78
CA TYR A 703 26.42 -2.76 1.60
C TYR A 703 25.17 -2.93 0.73
N GLU A 704 24.36 -3.90 1.10
CA GLU A 704 23.03 -4.14 0.52
C GLU A 704 21.97 -4.13 1.62
N TYR A 705 20.77 -3.65 1.31
CA TYR A 705 19.67 -3.67 2.26
C TYR A 705 18.80 -4.93 2.11
N ASN A 706 18.20 -5.33 3.23
CA ASN A 706 17.22 -6.39 3.36
C ASN A 706 16.11 -5.95 4.34
N TYR A 707 15.01 -6.70 4.37
CA TYR A 707 13.88 -6.43 5.27
C TYR A 707 13.85 -7.43 6.42
N SER A 708 13.51 -6.92 7.61
CA SER A 708 13.12 -7.72 8.77
C SER A 708 11.63 -7.51 9.00
N VAL A 709 10.89 -8.59 9.17
CA VAL A 709 9.46 -8.56 9.48
C VAL A 709 9.29 -8.99 10.93
N VAL A 710 8.57 -8.20 11.72
CA VAL A 710 8.26 -8.46 13.12
C VAL A 710 6.75 -8.51 13.30
N TYR A 711 6.23 -9.53 13.99
CA TYR A 711 4.81 -9.62 14.30
C TYR A 711 4.59 -9.96 15.77
N GLN A 712 3.89 -9.07 16.48
CA GLN A 712 3.62 -9.17 17.92
C GLN A 712 4.90 -9.40 18.74
N GLY A 713 5.99 -8.69 18.39
CA GLY A 713 7.28 -8.75 19.09
C GLY A 713 8.22 -9.89 18.67
N ASP A 714 7.76 -10.85 17.86
CA ASP A 714 8.63 -11.91 17.33
C ASP A 714 9.16 -11.55 15.94
N GLU A 715 10.44 -11.80 15.67
CA GLU A 715 10.99 -11.71 14.31
C GLU A 715 10.56 -12.90 13.45
N PHE A 716 10.34 -12.66 12.16
CA PHE A 716 9.79 -13.64 11.21
C PHE A 716 10.57 -14.96 11.20
N GLN A 717 11.89 -14.91 11.35
CA GLN A 717 12.76 -16.10 11.33
C GLN A 717 12.58 -16.99 12.57
N ASN A 718 12.10 -16.41 13.68
CA ASN A 718 11.92 -17.09 14.96
C ASN A 718 10.48 -17.59 15.15
N MET A 719 9.57 -17.29 14.22
CA MET A 719 8.17 -17.68 14.30
C MET A 719 7.93 -19.16 13.92
N SER A 720 6.87 -19.75 14.50
CA SER A 720 6.41 -21.08 14.07
C SER A 720 5.96 -21.06 12.60
N PRO A 721 5.99 -22.20 11.88
CA PRO A 721 5.53 -22.26 10.49
C PRO A 721 4.10 -21.71 10.28
N GLY A 722 3.19 -21.97 11.23
CA GLY A 722 1.82 -21.44 11.17
C GLY A 722 1.77 -19.93 11.37
N LYS A 723 2.53 -19.39 12.32
CA LYS A 723 2.62 -17.95 12.56
C LYS A 723 3.29 -17.22 11.39
N ARG A 724 4.31 -17.80 10.74
CA ARG A 724 4.90 -17.25 9.52
C ARG A 724 3.91 -17.23 8.37
N SER A 725 3.18 -18.34 8.15
CA SER A 725 2.14 -18.41 7.11
C SER A 725 1.06 -17.36 7.34
N PHE A 726 0.69 -17.14 8.60
CA PHE A 726 -0.22 -16.07 8.99
C PHE A 726 0.33 -14.67 8.65
N VAL A 727 1.60 -14.38 8.96
CA VAL A 727 2.21 -13.09 8.63
C VAL A 727 2.28 -12.86 7.12
N ILE A 728 2.57 -13.90 6.32
CA ILE A 728 2.51 -13.82 4.86
C ILE A 728 1.09 -13.47 4.41
N LEU A 729 0.08 -14.13 4.97
CA LEU A 729 -1.31 -13.80 4.67
C LEU A 729 -1.53 -12.31 4.96
N LYS A 730 -1.27 -11.85 6.20
CA LYS A 730 -1.46 -10.46 6.61
C LYS A 730 -0.75 -9.45 5.70
N LEU A 731 0.47 -9.74 5.26
CA LEU A 731 1.19 -8.92 4.27
C LEU A 731 0.46 -8.83 2.92
N ILE A 732 -0.19 -9.91 2.48
CA ILE A 732 -1.03 -9.90 1.28
C ILE A 732 -2.34 -9.14 1.54
N LEU A 733 -2.95 -9.32 2.72
CA LEU A 733 -4.26 -8.75 3.06
C LEU A 733 -4.22 -7.23 3.26
N ASP A 734 -3.34 -6.76 4.15
CA ASP A 734 -3.29 -5.36 4.59
C ASP A 734 -2.78 -4.45 3.47
N PHE A 735 -2.02 -5.03 2.53
CA PHE A 735 -1.29 -4.25 1.53
C PHE A 735 -1.80 -4.42 0.09
N SER A 736 -2.80 -5.28 -0.15
CA SER A 736 -3.42 -5.40 -1.47
C SER A 736 -4.62 -4.45 -1.61
N ASP A 737 -4.43 -3.35 -2.35
CA ASP A 737 -5.54 -2.50 -2.83
C ASP A 737 -6.14 -3.03 -4.15
N SER A 738 -5.72 -4.22 -4.57
CA SER A 738 -6.11 -4.85 -5.83
C SER A 738 -7.58 -5.26 -5.78
N LYS A 739 -8.39 -4.73 -6.71
CA LYS A 739 -9.81 -5.07 -6.84
C LYS A 739 -10.09 -6.29 -7.73
N VAL A 740 -9.05 -6.97 -8.22
CA VAL A 740 -9.20 -8.15 -9.07
C VAL A 740 -9.74 -9.34 -8.25
N PRO A 741 -10.40 -10.33 -8.88
CA PRO A 741 -10.83 -11.54 -8.19
C PRO A 741 -9.66 -12.28 -7.52
N VAL A 742 -9.87 -12.76 -6.30
CA VAL A 742 -8.91 -13.59 -5.57
C VAL A 742 -9.42 -15.02 -5.42
N LEU A 743 -8.57 -15.97 -5.81
CA LEU A 743 -8.81 -17.41 -5.78
C LEU A 743 -7.92 -18.01 -4.68
N ILE A 744 -8.52 -18.61 -3.66
CA ILE A 744 -7.80 -19.09 -2.48
C ILE A 744 -8.07 -20.58 -2.28
N ASP A 745 -7.02 -21.40 -2.22
CA ASP A 745 -7.12 -22.86 -2.09
C ASP A 745 -6.64 -23.31 -0.70
N GLN A 746 -7.58 -23.67 0.17
CA GLN A 746 -7.36 -24.18 1.53
C GLN A 746 -6.38 -23.32 2.37
N PRO A 747 -6.67 -22.02 2.57
CA PRO A 747 -5.83 -21.15 3.37
C PRO A 747 -5.70 -21.61 4.83
N GLU A 748 -6.68 -22.36 5.34
CA GLU A 748 -6.71 -22.88 6.69
C GLU A 748 -5.63 -23.93 7.00
N ASP A 749 -5.11 -24.67 6.00
CA ASP A 749 -4.22 -25.83 6.23
C ASP A 749 -2.92 -25.45 6.97
N ASN A 750 -2.50 -24.19 6.82
CA ASN A 750 -1.25 -23.67 7.39
C ASN A 750 -1.49 -22.70 8.55
N LEU A 751 -2.72 -22.56 9.04
CA LEU A 751 -3.09 -21.61 10.09
C LEU A 751 -3.66 -22.34 11.31
N ASP A 752 -3.47 -21.78 12.50
CA ASP A 752 -4.15 -22.29 13.69
C ASP A 752 -5.61 -21.82 13.76
N ASN A 753 -6.44 -22.54 14.53
CA ASN A 753 -7.87 -22.26 14.66
C ASN A 753 -8.17 -20.83 15.15
N ARG A 754 -7.32 -20.25 16.00
CA ARG A 754 -7.54 -18.90 16.54
C ARG A 754 -7.27 -17.85 15.46
N SER A 755 -6.21 -18.03 14.65
CA SER A 755 -5.93 -17.17 13.49
C SER A 755 -6.98 -17.30 12.39
N ILE A 756 -7.49 -18.52 12.14
CA ILE A 756 -8.59 -18.73 11.17
C ILE A 756 -9.82 -17.89 11.58
N TYR A 757 -10.23 -18.00 12.85
CA TYR A 757 -11.44 -17.31 13.32
C TYR A 757 -11.26 -15.80 13.44
N ASN A 758 -10.17 -15.33 14.06
CA ASN A 758 -10.03 -13.89 14.33
C ASN A 758 -9.51 -13.10 13.14
N GLU A 759 -8.72 -13.69 12.25
CA GLU A 759 -7.94 -12.91 11.28
C GLU A 759 -8.38 -13.24 9.85
N LEU A 760 -8.34 -14.52 9.43
CA LEU A 760 -8.79 -14.91 8.09
C LEU A 760 -10.27 -14.56 7.86
N THR A 761 -11.12 -14.85 8.84
CA THR A 761 -12.55 -14.54 8.77
C THR A 761 -12.81 -13.04 8.64
N GLN A 762 -12.13 -12.21 9.43
CA GLN A 762 -12.24 -10.76 9.35
C GLN A 762 -11.76 -10.23 8.01
N TYR A 763 -10.65 -10.77 7.48
CA TYR A 763 -10.17 -10.43 6.16
C TYR A 763 -11.20 -10.73 5.08
N LEU A 764 -11.77 -11.93 5.08
CA LEU A 764 -12.77 -12.32 4.09
C LEU A 764 -13.99 -11.39 4.15
N ARG A 765 -14.44 -11.04 5.35
CA ARG A 765 -15.56 -10.11 5.57
C ARG A 765 -15.29 -8.68 5.10
N ARG A 766 -14.07 -8.17 5.35
CA ARG A 766 -13.67 -6.83 4.87
C ARG A 766 -13.49 -6.82 3.35
N THR A 767 -12.85 -7.86 2.81
CA THR A 767 -12.42 -7.93 1.41
C THR A 767 -13.58 -8.20 0.46
N LYS A 768 -14.57 -9.03 0.86
CA LYS A 768 -15.75 -9.33 0.03
C LYS A 768 -16.60 -8.09 -0.30
N LYS A 769 -16.44 -7.00 0.46
CA LYS A 769 -17.11 -5.70 0.20
C LYS A 769 -16.48 -4.92 -0.96
N VAL A 770 -15.21 -5.18 -1.30
CA VAL A 770 -14.44 -4.38 -2.25
C VAL A 770 -13.92 -5.16 -3.46
N ARG A 771 -13.89 -6.50 -3.39
CA ARG A 771 -13.52 -7.39 -4.49
C ARG A 771 -14.12 -8.80 -4.33
N GLN A 772 -14.24 -9.52 -5.43
CA GLN A 772 -14.75 -10.89 -5.44
C GLN A 772 -13.73 -11.90 -4.88
N ILE A 773 -14.21 -12.82 -4.04
CA ILE A 773 -13.42 -13.90 -3.44
C ILE A 773 -14.02 -15.25 -3.84
N ILE A 774 -13.18 -16.18 -4.27
CA ILE A 774 -13.53 -17.58 -4.49
C ILE A 774 -12.58 -18.43 -3.65
N VAL A 775 -13.07 -19.00 -2.56
CA VAL A 775 -12.27 -19.78 -1.61
C VAL A 775 -12.70 -21.24 -1.61
N VAL A 776 -11.73 -22.15 -1.71
CA VAL A 776 -11.92 -23.56 -1.41
C VAL A 776 -11.59 -23.80 0.05
N THR A 777 -12.51 -24.40 0.79
CA THR A 777 -12.27 -24.67 2.21
C THR A 777 -13.00 -25.93 2.67
N HIS A 778 -12.53 -26.46 3.80
CA HIS A 778 -13.22 -27.49 4.58
C HIS A 778 -13.44 -27.04 6.03
N ASN A 779 -13.24 -25.75 6.32
CA ASN A 779 -13.39 -25.19 7.66
C ASN A 779 -14.70 -24.39 7.80
N PRO A 780 -15.57 -24.73 8.76
CA PRO A 780 -16.84 -24.01 8.95
C PRO A 780 -16.66 -22.52 9.30
N ASN A 781 -15.56 -22.12 9.95
CA ASN A 781 -15.32 -20.70 10.26
C ASN A 781 -15.10 -19.86 8.99
N VAL A 782 -14.46 -20.43 7.97
CA VAL A 782 -14.21 -19.75 6.68
C VAL A 782 -15.51 -19.58 5.88
N VAL A 783 -16.51 -20.44 6.12
CA VAL A 783 -17.79 -20.41 5.42
C VAL A 783 -18.84 -19.63 6.21
N VAL A 784 -19.18 -20.13 7.40
CA VAL A 784 -20.22 -19.61 8.29
C VAL A 784 -19.73 -18.37 9.02
N GLY A 785 -18.54 -18.43 9.62
CA GLY A 785 -17.97 -17.28 10.35
C GLY A 785 -17.68 -16.07 9.45
N ALA A 786 -17.32 -16.31 8.18
CA ALA A 786 -17.08 -15.24 7.21
C ALA A 786 -18.36 -14.75 6.51
N ASP A 787 -19.52 -15.31 6.87
CA ASP A 787 -20.83 -14.97 6.31
C ASP A 787 -20.83 -15.10 4.77
N SER A 788 -20.47 -16.28 4.26
CA SER A 788 -20.38 -16.52 2.81
C SER A 788 -21.72 -16.26 2.12
N GLU A 789 -21.73 -15.39 1.11
CA GLU A 789 -22.96 -15.12 0.35
C GLU A 789 -23.36 -16.33 -0.49
N ASN A 790 -22.41 -16.99 -1.15
CA ASN A 790 -22.66 -18.11 -2.04
C ASN A 790 -21.80 -19.32 -1.63
N ILE A 791 -22.44 -20.45 -1.36
CA ILE A 791 -21.78 -21.72 -1.07
C ILE A 791 -21.96 -22.62 -2.27
N ILE A 792 -20.85 -23.17 -2.78
CA ILE A 792 -20.81 -24.11 -3.90
C ILE A 792 -20.45 -25.48 -3.34
N VAL A 793 -21.36 -26.43 -3.43
CA VAL A 793 -21.17 -27.80 -2.94
C VAL A 793 -20.68 -28.68 -4.08
N ALA A 794 -19.47 -29.20 -3.95
CA ALA A 794 -18.86 -30.11 -4.90
C ALA A 794 -19.10 -31.58 -4.49
N ASN A 795 -19.60 -32.39 -5.42
CA ASN A 795 -19.75 -33.83 -5.23
C ASN A 795 -19.13 -34.64 -6.37
N LYS A 796 -18.41 -35.70 -5.99
CA LYS A 796 -17.96 -36.72 -6.93
C LYS A 796 -18.95 -37.89 -6.89
N THR A 797 -19.43 -38.33 -8.05
CA THR A 797 -20.43 -39.40 -8.12
C THR A 797 -19.91 -40.70 -7.49
N SER A 798 -20.76 -41.34 -6.70
CA SER A 798 -20.50 -42.64 -6.07
C SER A 798 -21.82 -43.37 -5.79
N MET A 799 -21.76 -44.66 -5.43
CA MET A 799 -22.98 -45.40 -5.05
C MET A 799 -23.73 -44.78 -3.86
N GLN A 800 -23.01 -44.14 -2.93
CA GLN A 800 -23.60 -43.49 -1.76
C GLN A 800 -24.07 -42.07 -2.04
N TYR A 801 -23.36 -41.36 -2.94
CA TYR A 801 -23.61 -39.96 -3.28
C TYR A 801 -23.78 -39.82 -4.80
N PRO A 802 -24.91 -40.27 -5.38
CA PRO A 802 -25.10 -40.30 -6.83
C PRO A 802 -25.30 -38.88 -7.39
N ASN A 803 -24.61 -38.59 -8.49
CA ASN A 803 -24.87 -37.42 -9.33
C ASN A 803 -25.89 -37.76 -10.43
N GLU A 804 -26.59 -36.74 -10.91
CA GLU A 804 -27.50 -36.87 -12.04
C GLU A 804 -26.72 -37.19 -13.34
N ASN A 805 -27.22 -38.11 -14.16
CA ASN A 805 -26.59 -38.55 -15.41
C ASN A 805 -25.17 -39.16 -15.25
N ASP A 806 -24.82 -39.63 -14.05
CA ASP A 806 -23.51 -40.25 -13.75
C ASP A 806 -22.29 -39.37 -14.08
N ILE A 807 -22.46 -38.04 -14.09
CA ILE A 807 -21.34 -37.11 -14.29
C ILE A 807 -20.34 -37.23 -13.13
N GLU A 808 -19.04 -37.29 -13.46
CA GLU A 808 -18.00 -37.57 -12.46
C GLU A 808 -18.01 -36.54 -11.32
N PHE A 809 -17.99 -35.25 -11.68
CA PHE A 809 -18.12 -34.13 -10.75
C PHE A 809 -19.40 -33.37 -11.07
N ASP A 810 -20.14 -32.98 -10.03
CA ASP A 810 -21.31 -32.10 -10.12
C ASP A 810 -21.26 -31.05 -9.02
N TYR A 811 -21.96 -29.94 -9.25
CA TYR A 811 -21.94 -28.78 -8.37
C TYR A 811 -23.34 -28.16 -8.26
N ILE A 812 -23.72 -27.80 -7.04
CA ILE A 812 -24.87 -26.92 -6.77
C ILE A 812 -24.40 -25.72 -5.97
N ASN A 813 -25.16 -24.64 -6.02
CA ASN A 813 -24.85 -23.46 -5.23
C ASN A 813 -26.09 -22.78 -4.64
N GLY A 814 -25.89 -22.10 -3.52
CA GLY A 814 -26.93 -21.31 -2.85
C GLY A 814 -26.45 -20.56 -1.62
N SER A 815 -27.39 -19.93 -0.91
CA SER A 815 -27.11 -19.05 0.22
C SER A 815 -26.87 -19.85 1.51
N LEU A 816 -26.26 -19.20 2.51
CA LEU A 816 -26.06 -19.77 3.84
C LEU A 816 -27.38 -20.12 4.54
N GLU A 817 -28.43 -19.34 4.27
CA GLU A 817 -29.78 -19.50 4.81
C GLU A 817 -30.65 -20.51 4.07
N ASP A 818 -30.17 -21.14 2.99
CA ASP A 818 -30.97 -22.06 2.20
C ASP A 818 -31.22 -23.40 2.93
N ASN A 819 -32.47 -23.58 3.32
CA ASN A 819 -32.99 -24.74 4.03
C ASN A 819 -34.02 -25.54 3.20
N LYS A 820 -34.08 -25.35 1.88
CA LYS A 820 -35.02 -26.07 1.01
C LYS A 820 -34.43 -27.39 0.54
N SER A 821 -35.04 -28.49 0.96
CA SER A 821 -34.78 -29.83 0.42
C SER A 821 -35.75 -30.17 -0.71
N SER A 822 -35.41 -31.18 -1.52
CA SER A 822 -36.29 -31.71 -2.55
C SER A 822 -36.39 -33.23 -2.48
N ASP A 823 -37.46 -33.81 -3.01
CA ASP A 823 -37.67 -35.27 -3.08
C ASP A 823 -36.83 -35.93 -4.19
N SER A 824 -35.65 -35.38 -4.50
CA SER A 824 -34.74 -35.90 -5.53
C SER A 824 -34.02 -37.17 -5.05
N ALA A 825 -33.74 -38.08 -5.99
CA ALA A 825 -32.91 -39.26 -5.75
C ALA A 825 -31.39 -38.96 -5.78
N TYR A 826 -30.99 -37.74 -6.17
CA TYR A 826 -29.60 -37.35 -6.34
C TYR A 826 -29.11 -36.53 -5.15
N PHE A 827 -27.93 -36.88 -4.64
CA PHE A 827 -27.41 -36.39 -3.36
C PHE A 827 -27.40 -34.85 -3.25
N LEU A 828 -26.88 -34.17 -4.27
CA LEU A 828 -26.81 -32.71 -4.25
C LEU A 828 -28.20 -32.07 -4.17
N SER A 829 -29.14 -32.50 -5.01
CA SER A 829 -30.49 -31.91 -5.06
C SER A 829 -31.39 -32.31 -3.89
N GLN A 830 -31.12 -33.47 -3.27
CA GLN A 830 -31.92 -33.99 -2.17
C GLN A 830 -31.81 -33.11 -0.90
N HIS A 831 -30.63 -32.54 -0.65
CA HIS A 831 -30.32 -31.78 0.55
C HIS A 831 -30.21 -30.28 0.27
N SER A 832 -30.59 -29.46 1.26
CA SER A 832 -30.39 -28.02 1.17
C SER A 832 -28.91 -27.65 1.36
N ILE A 833 -28.53 -26.41 1.04
CA ILE A 833 -27.16 -25.93 1.30
C ILE A 833 -26.80 -26.03 2.79
N GLN A 834 -27.71 -25.69 3.70
CA GLN A 834 -27.48 -25.87 5.14
C GLN A 834 -27.23 -27.33 5.54
N ASP A 835 -28.00 -28.28 4.97
CA ASP A 835 -27.79 -29.70 5.25
C ASP A 835 -26.41 -30.15 4.77
N HIS A 836 -25.98 -29.72 3.57
CA HIS A 836 -24.63 -29.98 3.05
C HIS A 836 -23.54 -29.37 3.93
N ILE A 837 -23.73 -28.15 4.43
CA ILE A 837 -22.78 -27.50 5.36
C ILE A 837 -22.64 -28.34 6.63
N PHE A 838 -23.74 -28.78 7.23
CA PHE A 838 -23.70 -29.63 8.42
C PHE A 838 -23.00 -30.96 8.15
N ASP A 839 -23.34 -31.63 7.05
CA ASP A 839 -22.78 -32.94 6.71
C ASP A 839 -21.27 -32.86 6.42
N ILE A 840 -20.87 -31.89 5.59
CA ILE A 840 -19.50 -31.79 5.08
C ILE A 840 -18.55 -31.14 6.08
N LEU A 841 -18.96 -30.06 6.76
CA LEU A 841 -18.07 -29.25 7.61
C LEU A 841 -18.19 -29.58 9.10
N GLU A 842 -19.35 -30.08 9.55
CA GLU A 842 -19.65 -30.28 10.97
C GLU A 842 -19.88 -31.74 11.37
N GLY A 843 -19.74 -32.68 10.43
CA GLY A 843 -19.94 -34.11 10.66
C GLY A 843 -21.39 -34.50 10.97
N GLY A 844 -22.34 -33.68 10.51
CA GLY A 844 -23.78 -33.87 10.65
C GLY A 844 -24.43 -33.05 11.77
N LYS A 845 -25.71 -32.70 11.55
CA LYS A 845 -26.52 -31.85 12.45
C LYS A 845 -26.62 -32.40 13.87
N GLU A 846 -26.75 -33.72 14.03
CA GLU A 846 -26.84 -34.36 15.34
C GLU A 846 -25.49 -34.34 16.09
N ALA A 847 -24.37 -34.48 15.36
CA ALA A 847 -23.04 -34.37 15.96
C ALA A 847 -22.77 -32.94 16.45
N PHE A 848 -23.17 -31.93 15.66
CA PHE A 848 -23.10 -30.52 16.05
C PHE A 848 -23.92 -30.25 17.33
N LYS A 849 -25.21 -30.60 17.35
CA LYS A 849 -26.08 -30.41 18.53
C LYS A 849 -25.57 -31.13 19.77
N LYS A 850 -25.01 -32.34 19.61
CA LYS A 850 -24.44 -33.10 20.73
C LYS A 850 -23.19 -32.43 21.30
N ARG A 851 -22.36 -31.81 20.45
CA ARG A 851 -21.21 -31.00 20.88
C ARG A 851 -21.68 -29.74 21.61
N GLU A 852 -22.61 -28.99 21.02
CA GLU A 852 -23.21 -27.79 21.62
C GLU A 852 -23.75 -28.06 23.03
N ARG A 853 -24.59 -29.09 23.20
CA ARG A 853 -25.15 -29.48 24.52
C ARG A 853 -24.11 -29.89 25.56
N LYS A 854 -22.90 -30.29 25.15
CA LYS A 854 -21.80 -30.61 26.08
C LYS A 854 -21.01 -29.38 26.49
N TYR A 855 -20.93 -28.37 25.62
CA TYR A 855 -20.20 -27.13 25.89
C TYR A 855 -21.04 -26.12 26.66
N ILE A 856 -22.34 -26.03 26.34
CA ILE A 856 -23.26 -25.09 26.96
C ILE A 856 -23.96 -25.81 28.11
N ASP A 857 -23.60 -25.44 29.35
CA ASP A 857 -24.41 -25.79 30.51
C ASP A 857 -25.75 -25.06 30.41
N THR A 858 -26.86 -25.79 30.54
CA THR A 858 -28.23 -25.28 30.45
C THR A 858 -28.56 -24.16 31.46
N SER A 859 -27.65 -23.86 32.39
CA SER A 859 -27.71 -22.74 33.33
C SER A 859 -27.42 -21.36 32.70
N LEU A 860 -26.88 -21.30 31.48
CA LEU A 860 -26.50 -20.04 30.79
C LEU A 860 -27.52 -19.50 29.78
N GLN A 861 -28.66 -20.18 29.57
CA GLN A 861 -29.71 -19.75 28.61
C GLN A 861 -30.70 -18.70 29.16
N SER A 862 -30.47 -18.15 30.34
CA SER A 862 -31.23 -17.01 30.86
C SER A 862 -30.31 -15.79 30.98
N ASN A 863 -30.02 -15.12 29.86
CA ASN A 863 -29.49 -13.75 29.84
C ASN A 863 -29.77 -13.08 28.49
#